data_AF-A0AAW2JR25-F1
#
_entry.id   AF-A0AAW2JR25-F1
#
_cell.length_a   1.000
_cell.length_b   1.000
_cell.length_c   1.000
_cell.angle_alpha   90.00
_cell.angle_beta   90.00
_cell.angle_gamma   90.00
#
_symmetry.space_group_name_H-M   'P 1'
#
loop_
_entity.id
_entity.type
_entity.pdbx_description
1 polymer ?
#
loop_
_entity_poly.entity_id
_entity_poly.type
_entity_poly.pdbx_seq_one_letter_code
_entity_poly.pdbx_strand_id
1 'polypeptide(L)'
;MAFAIILHFTCFKPSHCCFPCLNMGTSELEDYFLTIGEPKLHDEISRSLCAPYVKVLTIFPHVESARPRSMSGIQALCALHTALEKTKNILQHCVECSKLYLAITGDSVVLKFEKARNMLADSLRRVEDIVPHVIGCQIAEILDELRKIEFSLDPVEKQIGDEIIVLLQQGINFNPSSSDSSEFQSFHKAASKLGITSSEAILLERRSLKNLMERARGEENKRKEAIIAHLLHLMSKYSKLFRTEFSDDNDSQESVPCSPSIGGSLEDSSLFGRNGCAFDHQMSKLSSLSYKPNFRRSEQMPVPPEELRCPISLQLMYDPVIIASGLTYERVCMERWFADGHNTCPETQQQLPHLSLIPNHSVKRLVASWCEQNGVPIPDGPPVSLDLNHWRLALSQSDSSNSRLLGNVGAYIYKAVKDDYEVNAFGLYEDFLNILEKEDDLMKKCKVVEQIRHLLKDDEEARTYLGANGFVRPFLGFLEAAVSARNGKAQEIGAMALFNLAVNNNRNKELMLELAVLTILQKMIATTDSVGAATALYLSLSYLEEAKPIIGTTEPVPFLIWVLKHYTDVQCKLDALHTLYNISSHHTNIPHLVSSGVIDALEDIIAHPSDHNWRGKCITVLNCLASSKAACDDITVAPGLIRGIATSLDVGEHVEQEQAATCLLKLCNATEKCSQIVLQEGVIPSLVLISVNGTTRGKQKAQKLLMLFREQR
;
A
#
# COMPACT_ATOMS: atom_id res chain seq x y z
N MET A 1 28.33 -3.29 32.41
CA MET A 1 28.12 -2.62 31.09
C MET A 1 26.82 -1.81 31.02
N ALA A 2 25.75 -2.16 31.77
CA ALA A 2 24.51 -1.37 31.86
C ALA A 2 24.63 -0.02 32.61
N PHE A 3 25.71 0.20 33.37
CA PHE A 3 25.95 1.44 34.12
C PHE A 3 26.56 2.59 33.30
N ALA A 4 27.01 2.33 32.06
CA ALA A 4 27.69 3.34 31.23
C ALA A 4 26.76 4.02 30.20
N ILE A 5 25.55 3.50 29.98
CA ILE A 5 24.64 4.01 28.94
C ILE A 5 23.79 5.19 29.44
N ILE A 6 23.51 5.27 30.75
CA ILE A 6 22.69 6.35 31.32
C ILE A 6 23.48 7.67 31.45
N LEU A 7 24.80 7.62 31.56
CA LEU A 7 25.65 8.82 31.71
C LEU A 7 26.01 9.51 30.38
N HIS A 8 25.68 8.92 29.23
CA HIS A 8 26.12 9.45 27.93
C HIS A 8 25.08 10.35 27.22
N PHE A 9 23.88 10.56 27.81
CA PHE A 9 22.81 11.38 27.21
C PHE A 9 22.51 12.71 27.91
N THR A 10 23.15 13.05 29.03
CA THR A 10 22.94 14.32 29.74
C THR A 10 24.13 15.27 29.55
N CYS A 11 24.28 15.79 28.34
CA CYS A 11 25.17 16.92 28.05
C CYS A 11 24.39 18.03 27.34
N PHE A 12 23.44 18.65 28.04
CA PHE A 12 22.94 19.98 27.71
C PHE A 12 23.45 20.97 28.75
N LYS A 13 24.06 22.06 28.27
CA LYS A 13 24.72 23.11 29.07
C LYS A 13 23.74 23.80 30.03
N PRO A 14 24.21 24.32 31.19
CA PRO A 14 23.40 25.10 32.10
C PRO A 14 23.37 26.57 31.64
N SER A 15 22.18 27.17 31.56
CA SER A 15 22.04 28.63 31.52
C SER A 15 21.00 29.05 32.54
N HIS A 16 21.52 29.63 33.64
CA HIS A 16 20.92 30.57 34.59
C HIS A 16 19.41 30.46 34.91
N CYS A 17 19.09 30.12 36.15
CA CYS A 17 17.80 30.45 36.77
C CYS A 17 18.05 31.27 38.05
N CYS A 18 17.69 32.55 38.00
CA CYS A 18 17.20 33.26 39.18
C CYS A 18 15.73 32.85 39.37
N PHE A 19 15.35 32.51 40.60
CA PHE A 19 13.97 32.20 40.97
C PHE A 19 13.06 33.42 40.82
N PRO A 20 11.83 33.20 40.34
CA PRO A 20 10.66 33.75 41.01
C PRO A 20 9.67 32.64 41.40
N CYS A 21 9.09 32.79 42.59
CA CYS A 21 7.93 32.04 43.05
C CYS A 21 6.79 32.18 42.01
N LEU A 22 6.41 31.09 41.34
CA LEU A 22 5.31 31.10 40.39
C LEU A 22 4.09 30.42 40.99
N ASN A 23 3.08 31.25 41.24
CA ASN A 23 1.68 30.85 41.14
C ASN A 23 1.51 30.20 39.75
N MET A 24 1.36 28.87 39.70
CA MET A 24 1.27 28.12 38.44
C MET A 24 -0.08 28.37 37.76
N GLY A 25 -0.04 28.99 36.58
CA GLY A 25 -1.23 29.30 35.78
C GLY A 25 -1.57 28.20 34.76
N THR A 26 -2.82 28.18 34.31
CA THR A 26 -3.40 27.29 33.28
C THR A 26 -2.60 27.23 31.96
N SER A 27 -1.77 28.23 31.67
CA SER A 27 -0.99 28.38 30.43
C SER A 27 0.04 27.27 30.17
N GLU A 28 0.71 26.74 31.19
CA GLU A 28 1.74 25.70 30.98
C GLU A 28 1.12 24.30 30.76
N LEU A 29 -0.09 24.08 31.27
CA LEU A 29 -0.87 22.87 31.01
C LEU A 29 -1.38 22.83 29.57
N GLU A 30 -1.84 23.98 29.06
CA GLU A 30 -2.24 24.14 27.67
C GLU A 30 -1.06 23.88 26.71
N ASP A 31 0.14 24.38 27.01
CA ASP A 31 1.35 24.11 26.21
C ASP A 31 1.79 22.62 26.24
N TYR A 32 1.59 21.93 27.35
CA TYR A 32 1.87 20.50 27.45
C TYR A 32 0.85 19.66 26.65
N PHE A 33 -0.44 20.00 26.71
CA PHE A 33 -1.47 19.37 25.88
C PHE A 33 -1.31 19.73 24.39
N LEU A 34 -0.78 20.90 24.05
CA LEU A 34 -0.37 21.22 22.67
C LEU A 34 0.79 20.33 22.18
N THR A 35 1.62 19.82 23.09
CA THR A 35 2.75 18.93 22.78
C THR A 35 2.37 17.45 22.74
N ILE A 36 1.45 17.00 23.60
CA ILE A 36 1.02 15.59 23.72
C ILE A 36 -0.29 15.28 22.98
N GLY A 37 -1.15 16.28 22.79
CA GLY A 37 -2.50 16.17 22.27
C GLY A 37 -3.57 16.13 23.38
N GLU A 38 -4.79 16.54 23.06
CA GLU A 38 -5.92 16.50 24.00
C GLU A 38 -6.44 15.06 24.19
N PRO A 39 -6.76 14.65 25.44
CA PRO A 39 -7.28 13.32 25.71
C PRO A 39 -8.64 13.12 25.01
N LYS A 40 -8.81 11.99 24.34
CA LYS A 40 -10.02 11.69 23.56
C LYS A 40 -11.23 11.33 24.43
N LEU A 41 -10.99 10.84 25.65
CA LEU A 41 -11.95 10.40 26.66
C LEU A 41 -11.26 10.47 28.04
N HIS A 42 -12.01 10.51 29.15
CA HIS A 42 -11.45 10.62 30.52
C HIS A 42 -10.62 11.89 30.74
N ASP A 43 -11.11 13.02 30.23
CA ASP A 43 -10.40 14.31 30.24
C ASP A 43 -10.14 14.83 31.66
N GLU A 44 -11.12 14.73 32.57
CA GLU A 44 -10.99 15.17 33.96
C GLU A 44 -9.93 14.37 34.73
N ILE A 45 -9.89 13.04 34.52
CA ILE A 45 -8.88 12.13 35.09
C ILE A 45 -7.49 12.51 34.57
N SER A 46 -7.37 12.74 33.27
CA SER A 46 -6.12 13.08 32.59
C SER A 46 -5.59 14.43 33.07
N ARG A 47 -6.45 15.45 33.16
CA ARG A 47 -6.09 16.79 33.64
C ARG A 47 -5.68 16.80 35.11
N SER A 48 -6.38 16.03 35.94
CA SER A 48 -6.10 15.94 37.38
C SER A 48 -4.71 15.39 37.68
N LEU A 49 -4.23 14.40 36.92
CA LEU A 49 -2.86 13.87 37.07
C LEU A 49 -1.81 14.70 36.31
N CYS A 50 -2.19 15.33 35.20
CA CYS A 50 -1.28 16.15 34.39
C CYS A 50 -0.74 17.35 35.16
N ALA A 51 -1.56 18.02 35.97
CA ALA A 51 -1.15 19.18 36.76
C ALA A 51 0.02 18.88 37.74
N PRO A 52 -0.07 17.90 38.65
CA PRO A 52 1.07 17.49 39.45
C PRO A 52 2.24 16.97 38.62
N TYR A 53 1.98 16.23 37.54
CA TYR A 53 3.03 15.67 36.69
C TYR A 53 3.91 16.76 36.05
N VAL A 54 3.32 17.82 35.50
CA VAL A 54 4.06 18.97 34.94
C VAL A 54 4.86 19.67 36.04
N LYS A 55 4.29 19.86 37.24
CA LYS A 55 5.02 20.40 38.39
C LYS A 55 6.25 19.55 38.72
N VAL A 56 6.13 18.23 38.72
CA VAL A 56 7.29 17.34 38.93
C VAL A 56 8.34 17.50 37.84
N LEU A 57 7.95 17.63 36.57
CA LEU A 57 8.89 17.87 35.47
C LEU A 57 9.68 19.18 35.63
N THR A 58 9.07 20.24 36.16
CA THR A 58 9.77 21.52 36.39
C THR A 58 10.83 21.42 37.50
N ILE A 59 10.57 20.64 38.55
CA ILE A 59 11.52 20.44 39.64
C ILE A 59 12.56 19.36 39.33
N PHE A 60 12.28 18.45 38.38
CA PHE A 60 13.13 17.29 38.07
C PHE A 60 14.59 17.66 37.73
N PRO A 61 14.90 18.68 36.90
CA PRO A 61 16.29 19.10 36.64
C PRO A 61 17.03 19.55 37.91
N HIS A 62 16.30 20.17 38.85
CA HIS A 62 16.87 20.63 40.12
C HIS A 62 17.12 19.45 41.08
N VAL A 63 16.21 18.48 41.08
CA VAL A 63 16.36 17.19 41.78
C VAL A 63 17.56 16.40 41.26
N GLU A 64 17.78 16.33 39.94
CA GLU A 64 18.95 15.69 39.34
C GLU A 64 20.26 16.42 39.70
N SER A 65 20.20 17.75 39.79
CA SER A 65 21.37 18.58 40.15
C SER A 65 21.87 18.35 41.57
N ALA A 66 21.02 17.80 42.46
CA ALA A 66 21.39 17.45 43.83
C ALA A 66 22.40 16.29 43.92
N ARG A 67 22.61 15.53 42.83
CA ARG A 67 23.62 14.47 42.65
C ARG A 67 23.80 13.59 43.90
N PRO A 68 22.82 12.74 44.26
CA PRO A 68 22.97 11.79 45.37
C PRO A 68 24.20 10.92 45.15
N ARG A 69 25.21 11.05 46.02
CA ARG A 69 26.43 10.22 46.00
C ARG A 69 26.23 8.87 46.73
N SER A 70 25.04 8.62 47.27
CA SER A 70 24.66 7.39 47.96
C SER A 70 23.89 6.44 47.03
N MET A 71 24.05 5.13 47.25
CA MET A 71 23.32 4.11 46.49
C MET A 71 21.80 4.22 46.66
N SER A 72 21.34 4.57 47.86
CA SER A 72 19.92 4.82 48.14
C SER A 72 19.38 6.01 47.34
N GLY A 73 20.16 7.08 47.18
CA GLY A 73 19.70 8.25 46.46
C GLY A 73 19.72 8.11 44.94
N ILE A 74 20.66 7.34 44.38
CA ILE A 74 20.62 6.97 42.96
C ILE A 74 19.40 6.09 42.67
N GLN A 75 19.08 5.14 43.55
CA GLN A 75 17.88 4.32 43.42
C GLN A 75 16.59 5.15 43.51
N ALA A 76 16.55 6.17 44.37
CA ALA A 76 15.41 7.08 44.48
C ALA A 76 15.17 7.89 43.19
N LEU A 77 16.24 8.44 42.59
CA LEU A 77 16.16 9.14 41.30
C LEU A 77 15.73 8.22 40.15
N CYS A 78 16.29 7.02 40.06
CA CYS A 78 15.87 6.05 39.03
C CYS A 78 14.40 5.65 39.18
N ALA A 79 13.91 5.52 40.42
CA ALA A 79 12.50 5.26 40.69
C ALA A 79 11.61 6.43 40.23
N LEU A 80 12.01 7.67 40.51
CA LEU A 80 11.30 8.87 40.08
C LEU A 80 11.26 8.99 38.54
N HIS A 81 12.37 8.76 37.86
CA HIS A 81 12.43 8.77 36.40
C HIS A 81 11.51 7.70 35.78
N THR A 82 11.51 6.49 36.35
CA THR A 82 10.61 5.40 35.91
C THR A 82 9.14 5.76 36.15
N ALA A 83 8.82 6.41 37.27
CA ALA A 83 7.47 6.86 37.57
C ALA A 83 7.00 7.96 36.60
N LEU A 84 7.87 8.90 36.23
CA LEU A 84 7.60 9.93 35.24
C LEU A 84 7.32 9.33 33.86
N GLU A 85 8.18 8.45 33.37
CA GLU A 85 7.96 7.79 32.07
C GLU A 85 6.68 6.94 32.04
N LYS A 86 6.36 6.23 33.12
CA LYS A 86 5.10 5.48 33.21
C LYS A 86 3.88 6.40 33.23
N THR A 87 3.96 7.53 33.91
CA THR A 87 2.87 8.52 33.97
C THR A 87 2.65 9.16 32.60
N LYS A 88 3.73 9.52 31.90
CA LYS A 88 3.68 10.02 30.52
C LYS A 88 3.01 9.04 29.56
N ASN A 89 3.40 7.77 29.61
CA ASN A 89 2.83 6.73 28.76
C ASN A 89 1.32 6.52 29.00
N ILE A 90 0.87 6.66 30.25
CA ILE A 90 -0.55 6.57 30.60
C ILE A 90 -1.33 7.79 30.08
N LEU A 91 -0.78 9.00 30.21
CA LEU A 91 -1.39 10.21 29.64
C LEU A 91 -1.48 10.13 28.10
N GLN A 92 -0.41 9.68 27.44
CA GLN A 92 -0.38 9.49 25.99
C GLN A 92 -1.36 8.40 25.51
N HIS A 93 -1.61 7.37 26.32
CA HIS A 93 -2.60 6.35 26.00
C HIS A 93 -4.02 6.93 25.87
N CYS A 94 -4.41 7.89 26.72
CA CYS A 94 -5.73 8.54 26.63
C CYS A 94 -5.88 9.45 25.39
N VAL A 95 -4.77 9.86 24.77
CA VAL A 95 -4.77 10.67 23.53
C VAL A 95 -4.78 9.78 22.30
N GLU A 96 -3.94 8.75 22.24
CA GLU A 96 -3.76 7.96 21.02
C GLU A 96 -4.79 6.84 20.85
N CYS A 97 -5.31 6.29 21.94
CA CYS A 97 -6.17 5.11 21.88
C CYS A 97 -7.54 5.39 21.24
N SER A 98 -8.28 4.33 20.93
CA SER A 98 -9.64 4.41 20.41
C SER A 98 -10.61 4.84 21.52
N LYS A 99 -11.54 5.75 21.20
CA LYS A 99 -12.59 6.19 22.13
C LYS A 99 -13.46 5.01 22.60
N LEU A 100 -13.83 4.13 21.68
CA LEU A 100 -14.59 2.91 21.97
C LEU A 100 -13.83 2.00 22.95
N TYR A 101 -12.53 1.81 22.72
CA TYR A 101 -11.70 0.99 23.59
C TYR A 101 -11.48 1.62 24.98
N LEU A 102 -11.29 2.95 25.05
CA LEU A 102 -11.17 3.68 26.31
C LEU A 102 -12.46 3.65 27.13
N ALA A 103 -13.63 3.69 26.47
CA ALA A 103 -14.92 3.59 27.14
C ALA A 103 -15.11 2.21 27.81
N ILE A 104 -14.84 1.11 27.09
CA ILE A 104 -14.98 -0.25 27.66
C ILE A 104 -13.90 -0.61 28.69
N THR A 105 -12.77 0.11 28.71
CA THR A 105 -11.67 -0.15 29.65
C THR A 105 -11.60 0.90 30.78
N GLY A 106 -12.64 1.71 30.97
CA GLY A 106 -12.66 2.82 31.94
C GLY A 106 -12.17 2.44 33.35
N ASP A 107 -12.73 1.40 33.97
CA ASP A 107 -12.33 1.00 35.33
C ASP A 107 -10.84 0.56 35.39
N SER A 108 -10.33 -0.05 34.31
CA SER A 108 -8.90 -0.39 34.18
C SER A 108 -8.02 0.85 34.02
N VAL A 109 -8.51 1.87 33.31
CA VAL A 109 -7.83 3.16 33.16
C VAL A 109 -7.71 3.85 34.52
N VAL A 110 -8.80 3.94 35.30
CA VAL A 110 -8.77 4.51 36.67
C VAL A 110 -7.71 3.82 37.52
N LEU A 111 -7.68 2.49 37.54
CA LEU A 111 -6.71 1.72 38.33
C LEU A 111 -5.26 1.98 37.88
N LYS A 112 -5.03 2.21 36.58
CA LYS A 112 -3.70 2.60 36.06
C LYS A 112 -3.31 4.01 36.53
N PHE A 113 -4.24 4.96 36.54
CA PHE A 113 -4.01 6.32 37.03
C PHE A 113 -3.76 6.36 38.55
N GLU A 114 -4.50 5.59 39.34
CA GLU A 114 -4.24 5.42 40.78
C GLU A 114 -2.85 4.85 41.04
N LYS A 115 -2.45 3.83 40.27
CA LYS A 115 -1.13 3.23 40.38
C LYS A 115 -0.03 4.23 39.99
N ALA A 116 -0.23 5.02 38.94
CA ALA A 116 0.71 6.06 38.52
C ALA A 116 0.85 7.16 39.59
N ARG A 117 -0.26 7.66 40.14
CA ARG A 117 -0.29 8.63 41.24
C ARG A 117 0.47 8.11 42.45
N ASN A 118 0.21 6.87 42.87
CA ASN A 118 0.88 6.26 44.02
C ASN A 118 2.39 6.06 43.76
N MET A 119 2.76 5.59 42.57
CA MET A 119 4.18 5.46 42.18
C MET A 119 4.90 6.80 42.19
N LEU A 120 4.28 7.85 41.64
CA LEU A 120 4.85 9.20 41.63
C LEU A 120 5.01 9.74 43.05
N ALA A 121 3.99 9.60 43.90
CA ALA A 121 4.05 10.02 45.30
C ALA A 121 5.14 9.26 46.09
N ASP A 122 5.23 7.94 45.93
CA ASP A 122 6.24 7.13 46.62
C ASP A 122 7.66 7.44 46.15
N SER A 123 7.85 7.74 44.86
CA SER A 123 9.14 8.16 44.33
C SER A 123 9.54 9.55 44.82
N LEU A 124 8.59 10.49 44.89
CA LEU A 124 8.83 11.84 45.41
C LEU A 124 9.23 11.84 46.89
N ARG A 125 8.54 11.06 47.73
CA ARG A 125 8.90 10.90 49.16
C ARG A 125 10.32 10.40 49.36
N ARG A 126 10.79 9.48 48.50
CA ARG A 126 12.17 8.95 48.56
C ARG A 126 13.22 9.99 48.18
N VAL A 127 12.83 10.99 47.39
CA VAL A 127 13.70 12.06 46.91
C VAL A 127 13.70 13.27 47.84
N GLU A 128 12.62 13.47 48.60
CA GLU A 128 12.47 14.57 49.58
C GLU A 128 13.66 14.67 50.55
N ASP A 129 14.14 13.53 51.06
CA ASP A 129 15.27 13.46 52.00
C ASP A 129 16.64 13.78 51.38
N ILE A 130 16.72 13.83 50.06
CA ILE A 130 17.98 13.97 49.30
C ILE A 130 18.18 15.40 48.80
N VAL A 131 17.10 16.16 48.66
CA VAL A 131 17.09 17.47 48.02
C VAL A 131 17.20 18.61 49.04
N PRO A 132 17.67 19.79 48.63
CA PRO A 132 17.65 20.99 49.47
C PRO A 132 16.24 21.32 49.99
N HIS A 133 16.15 21.86 51.21
CA HIS A 133 14.89 22.19 51.90
C HIS A 133 13.87 22.94 51.02
N VAL A 134 14.32 23.87 50.17
CA VAL A 134 13.45 24.63 49.26
C VAL A 134 12.72 23.73 48.26
N ILE A 135 13.42 22.74 47.68
CA ILE A 135 12.82 21.76 46.77
C ILE A 135 11.98 20.75 47.56
N GLY A 136 12.42 20.39 48.77
CA GLY A 136 11.64 19.56 49.70
C GLY A 136 10.25 20.15 49.99
N CYS A 137 10.15 21.46 50.24
CA CYS A 137 8.85 22.14 50.40
C CYS A 137 7.96 22.04 49.15
N GLN A 138 8.55 22.22 47.95
CA GLN A 138 7.81 22.07 46.68
C GLN A 138 7.34 20.63 46.45
N ILE A 139 8.16 19.64 46.81
CA ILE A 139 7.79 18.23 46.77
C ILE A 139 6.63 17.96 47.73
N ALA A 140 6.67 18.49 48.95
CA ALA A 140 5.60 18.33 49.94
C ALA A 140 4.26 18.92 49.45
N GLU A 141 4.28 20.08 48.79
CA GLU A 141 3.09 20.68 48.16
C GLU A 141 2.52 19.77 47.06
N ILE A 142 3.38 19.24 46.17
CA ILE A 142 2.96 18.30 45.11
C ILE A 142 2.41 17.00 45.71
N LEU A 143 2.98 16.50 46.82
CA LEU A 143 2.50 15.31 47.52
C LEU A 143 1.11 15.53 48.14
N ASP A 144 0.84 16.71 48.68
CA ASP A 144 -0.48 17.07 49.21
C ASP A 144 -1.52 17.21 48.09
N GLU A 145 -1.15 17.80 46.95
CA GLU A 145 -1.98 17.83 45.74
C GLU A 145 -2.28 16.42 45.24
N LEU A 146 -1.26 15.57 45.07
CA LEU A 146 -1.42 14.18 44.65
C LEU A 146 -2.35 13.40 45.59
N ARG A 147 -2.26 13.64 46.91
CA ARG A 147 -3.10 12.97 47.90
C ARG A 147 -4.58 13.33 47.79
N LYS A 148 -4.89 14.56 47.36
CA LYS A 148 -6.26 15.08 47.23
C LYS A 148 -6.96 14.63 45.95
N ILE A 149 -6.24 14.08 44.98
CA ILE A 149 -6.83 13.63 43.71
C ILE A 149 -7.63 12.34 43.92
N GLU A 150 -8.91 12.40 43.59
CA GLU A 150 -9.80 11.25 43.46
C GLU A 150 -10.08 11.02 41.98
N PHE A 151 -9.82 9.79 41.49
CA PHE A 151 -10.08 9.45 40.10
C PHE A 151 -11.43 8.74 39.99
N SER A 152 -12.39 9.42 39.38
CA SER A 152 -13.70 8.86 39.05
C SER A 152 -13.96 8.99 37.55
N LEU A 153 -14.54 7.95 36.95
CA LEU A 153 -15.05 8.02 35.58
C LEU A 153 -16.24 8.98 35.52
N ASP A 154 -16.36 9.71 34.42
CA ASP A 154 -17.59 10.42 34.11
C ASP A 154 -18.75 9.39 34.02
N PRO A 155 -19.89 9.65 34.67
CA PRO A 155 -20.99 8.70 34.73
C PRO A 155 -21.60 8.40 33.35
N VAL A 156 -21.54 9.35 32.41
CA VAL A 156 -22.02 9.18 31.03
C VAL A 156 -21.04 8.32 30.24
N GLU A 157 -19.72 8.59 30.33
CA GLU A 157 -18.69 7.76 29.69
C GLU A 157 -18.72 6.31 30.20
N LYS A 158 -18.90 6.13 31.52
CA LYS A 158 -19.05 4.81 32.15
C LYS A 158 -20.29 4.08 31.65
N GLN A 159 -21.44 4.76 31.61
CA GLN A 159 -22.68 4.17 31.09
C GLN A 159 -22.53 3.71 29.63
N ILE A 160 -21.85 4.49 28.78
CA ILE A 160 -21.59 4.11 27.39
C ILE A 160 -20.67 2.89 27.30
N GLY A 161 -19.62 2.85 28.13
CA GLY A 161 -18.73 1.69 28.24
C GLY A 161 -19.49 0.42 28.60
N ASP A 162 -20.36 0.48 29.61
CA ASP A 162 -21.20 -0.64 30.05
C ASP A 162 -22.19 -1.07 28.96
N GLU A 163 -22.82 -0.13 28.25
CA GLU A 163 -23.68 -0.39 27.09
C GLU A 163 -22.92 -1.18 25.99
N ILE A 164 -21.68 -0.80 25.69
CA ILE A 164 -20.85 -1.50 24.69
C ILE A 164 -20.38 -2.87 25.21
N ILE A 165 -20.01 -3.00 26.48
CA ILE A 165 -19.60 -4.29 27.08
C ILE A 165 -20.75 -5.30 27.01
N VAL A 166 -21.98 -4.88 27.28
CA VAL A 166 -23.16 -5.74 27.16
C VAL A 166 -23.35 -6.22 25.71
N LEU A 167 -23.15 -5.33 24.72
CA LEU A 167 -23.19 -5.71 23.30
C LEU A 167 -22.09 -6.71 22.94
N LEU A 168 -20.86 -6.49 23.40
CA LEU A 168 -19.74 -7.40 23.18
C LEU A 168 -20.00 -8.79 23.80
N GLN A 169 -20.67 -8.87 24.95
CA GLN A 169 -21.02 -10.12 25.61
C GLN A 169 -22.17 -10.86 24.92
N GLN A 170 -23.10 -10.13 24.29
CA GLN A 170 -24.23 -10.69 23.53
C GLN A 170 -23.76 -11.26 22.18
N GLY A 171 -22.83 -10.61 21.48
CA GLY A 171 -22.26 -11.12 20.22
C GLY A 171 -21.38 -12.38 20.35
N ILE A 172 -21.01 -12.76 21.58
CA ILE A 172 -20.18 -13.95 21.88
C ILE A 172 -21.05 -15.20 22.12
N ASN A 173 -22.36 -15.06 22.40
CA ASN A 173 -23.28 -16.16 22.70
C ASN A 173 -24.63 -16.02 21.94
N PHE A 174 -24.90 -16.92 20.97
CA PHE A 174 -26.21 -17.32 20.36
C PHE A 174 -26.66 -16.87 18.94
N ASN A 175 -27.57 -17.72 18.43
CA ASN A 175 -28.10 -18.00 17.08
C ASN A 175 -28.60 -16.83 16.18
N PRO A 176 -28.54 -17.02 14.83
CA PRO A 176 -28.79 -16.00 13.81
C PRO A 176 -30.26 -15.88 13.39
N SER A 177 -31.18 -15.68 14.33
CA SER A 177 -32.56 -15.40 13.95
C SER A 177 -33.14 -14.28 14.82
N SER A 178 -33.23 -13.09 14.22
CA SER A 178 -34.11 -11.95 14.59
C SER A 178 -33.57 -10.74 15.39
N SER A 179 -32.27 -10.59 15.69
CA SER A 179 -31.77 -9.45 16.52
C SER A 179 -30.72 -8.52 15.87
N ASP A 180 -30.46 -8.63 14.57
CA ASP A 180 -29.35 -7.92 13.90
C ASP A 180 -29.52 -6.38 13.82
N SER A 181 -30.76 -5.89 13.99
CA SER A 181 -31.12 -4.46 13.95
C SER A 181 -31.00 -3.77 15.31
N SER A 182 -31.28 -4.47 16.42
CA SER A 182 -31.25 -3.91 17.78
C SER A 182 -29.82 -3.77 18.33
N GLU A 183 -28.95 -4.75 18.06
CA GLU A 183 -27.52 -4.70 18.40
C GLU A 183 -26.85 -3.52 17.69
N PHE A 184 -27.19 -3.35 16.41
CA PHE A 184 -26.68 -2.27 15.58
C PHE A 184 -27.19 -0.89 16.03
N GLN A 185 -28.48 -0.74 16.34
CA GLN A 185 -29.05 0.51 16.84
C GLN A 185 -28.43 0.92 18.19
N SER A 186 -28.14 -0.06 19.04
CA SER A 186 -27.49 0.15 20.33
C SER A 186 -26.04 0.61 20.17
N PHE A 187 -25.27 -0.01 19.26
CA PHE A 187 -23.92 0.42 18.91
C PHE A 187 -23.90 1.83 18.27
N HIS A 188 -24.85 2.12 17.38
CA HIS A 188 -25.00 3.43 16.76
C HIS A 188 -25.21 4.53 17.81
N LYS A 189 -26.11 4.28 18.77
CA LYS A 189 -26.38 5.20 19.87
C LYS A 189 -25.14 5.43 20.74
N ALA A 190 -24.39 4.38 21.06
CA ALA A 190 -23.15 4.47 21.83
C ALA A 190 -22.05 5.24 21.09
N ALA A 191 -21.81 4.93 19.81
CA ALA A 191 -20.83 5.63 18.98
C ALA A 191 -21.17 7.12 18.79
N SER A 192 -22.45 7.45 18.63
CA SER A 192 -22.92 8.83 18.51
C SER A 192 -22.70 9.62 19.81
N LYS A 193 -22.97 9.01 20.97
CA LYS A 193 -22.70 9.63 22.29
C LYS A 193 -21.20 9.88 22.53
N LEU A 194 -20.30 9.08 21.93
CA LEU A 194 -18.84 9.29 21.97
C LEU A 194 -18.33 10.31 20.94
N GLY A 195 -19.24 10.95 20.19
CA GLY A 195 -18.91 11.93 19.16
C GLY A 195 -18.29 11.32 17.91
N ILE A 196 -18.52 10.04 17.65
CA ILE A 196 -18.11 9.36 16.40
C ILE A 196 -19.26 9.51 15.39
N THR A 197 -19.55 10.74 14.99
CA THR A 197 -20.73 11.10 14.19
C THR A 197 -20.40 11.55 12.77
N SER A 198 -19.12 11.63 12.39
CA SER A 198 -18.69 12.04 11.06
C SER A 198 -17.86 10.95 10.38
N SER A 199 -17.85 10.98 9.04
CA SER A 199 -17.01 10.10 8.23
C SER A 199 -15.52 10.19 8.62
N GLU A 200 -15.04 11.40 8.93
CA GLU A 200 -13.69 11.64 9.41
C GLU A 200 -13.44 11.02 10.81
N ALA A 201 -14.37 11.21 11.76
CA ALA A 201 -14.26 10.62 13.09
C ALA A 201 -14.24 9.08 13.05
N ILE A 202 -15.03 8.48 12.16
CA ILE A 202 -15.06 7.03 11.92
C ILE A 202 -13.72 6.54 11.38
N LEU A 203 -13.10 7.24 10.43
CA LEU A 203 -11.80 6.88 9.87
C LEU A 203 -10.68 7.00 10.91
N LEU A 204 -10.66 8.06 11.70
CA LEU A 204 -9.70 8.26 12.79
C LEU A 204 -9.84 7.18 13.87
N GLU A 205 -11.07 6.81 14.21
CA GLU A 205 -11.34 5.74 15.17
C GLU A 205 -10.89 4.37 14.65
N ARG A 206 -11.16 4.07 13.36
CA ARG A 206 -10.67 2.83 12.72
C ARG A 206 -9.14 2.75 12.69
N ARG A 207 -8.45 3.86 12.41
CA ARG A 207 -6.98 3.92 12.45
C ARG A 207 -6.46 3.66 13.87
N SER A 208 -7.09 4.28 14.87
CA SER A 208 -6.74 4.10 16.28
C SER A 208 -6.91 2.64 16.73
N LEU A 209 -7.99 1.97 16.31
CA LEU A 209 -8.22 0.54 16.58
C LEU A 209 -7.21 -0.37 15.89
N LYS A 210 -6.83 -0.09 14.63
CA LYS A 210 -5.80 -0.87 13.92
C LYS A 210 -4.42 -0.78 14.59
N ASN A 211 -4.00 0.42 14.97
CA ASN A 211 -2.75 0.62 15.70
C ASN A 211 -2.77 -0.12 17.06
N LEU A 212 -3.93 -0.15 17.74
CA LEU A 212 -4.08 -0.87 19.00
C LEU A 212 -4.02 -2.39 18.81
N MET A 213 -4.49 -2.90 17.68
CA MET A 213 -4.40 -4.31 17.31
C MET A 213 -2.95 -4.75 17.11
N GLU A 214 -2.14 -3.94 16.43
CA GLU A 214 -0.70 -4.20 16.27
C GLU A 214 0.04 -4.23 17.62
N ARG A 215 -0.28 -3.28 18.52
CA ARG A 215 0.26 -3.28 19.89
C ARG A 215 -0.18 -4.51 20.69
N ALA A 216 -1.42 -4.95 20.54
CA ALA A 216 -1.94 -6.15 21.23
C ALA A 216 -1.25 -7.44 20.76
N ARG A 217 -0.96 -7.55 19.46
CA ARG A 217 -0.18 -8.65 18.86
C ARG A 217 1.24 -8.71 19.39
N GLY A 218 1.89 -7.56 19.53
CA GLY A 218 3.22 -7.48 20.17
C GLY A 218 3.23 -7.83 21.66
N GLU A 219 2.09 -7.71 22.35
CA GLU A 219 1.92 -8.06 23.77
C GLU A 219 1.42 -9.51 23.98
N GLU A 220 1.17 -10.28 22.91
CA GLU A 220 0.59 -11.63 22.92
C GLU A 220 -0.76 -11.73 23.68
N ASN A 221 -1.53 -10.64 23.74
CA ASN A 221 -2.76 -10.57 24.53
C ASN A 221 -4.00 -10.92 23.70
N LYS A 222 -4.26 -12.22 23.52
CA LYS A 222 -5.37 -12.76 22.72
C LYS A 222 -6.76 -12.19 23.08
N ARG A 223 -6.99 -11.90 24.37
CA ARG A 223 -8.27 -11.34 24.83
C ARG A 223 -8.47 -9.90 24.36
N LYS A 224 -7.39 -9.11 24.39
CA LYS A 224 -7.38 -7.72 23.90
C LYS A 224 -7.56 -7.69 22.38
N GLU A 225 -6.94 -8.62 21.65
CA GLU A 225 -7.11 -8.77 20.20
C GLU A 225 -8.55 -9.10 19.80
N ALA A 226 -9.19 -10.07 20.45
CA ALA A 226 -10.58 -10.45 20.16
C ALA A 226 -11.55 -9.28 20.33
N ILE A 227 -11.38 -8.49 21.40
CA ILE A 227 -12.20 -7.30 21.65
C ILE A 227 -12.01 -6.25 20.54
N ILE A 228 -10.76 -6.00 20.14
CA ILE A 228 -10.45 -5.00 19.09
C ILE A 228 -10.98 -5.44 17.73
N ALA A 229 -10.85 -6.73 17.39
CA ALA A 229 -11.37 -7.30 16.15
C ALA A 229 -12.89 -7.15 16.07
N HIS A 230 -13.61 -7.40 17.16
CA HIS A 230 -15.06 -7.24 17.21
C HIS A 230 -15.48 -5.76 17.11
N LEU A 231 -14.77 -4.84 17.77
CA LEU A 231 -15.01 -3.39 17.61
C LEU A 231 -14.78 -2.93 16.16
N LEU A 232 -13.74 -3.43 15.48
CA LEU A 232 -13.48 -3.15 14.06
C LEU A 232 -14.59 -3.69 13.14
N HIS A 233 -15.19 -4.83 13.49
CA HIS A 233 -16.33 -5.39 12.78
C HIS A 233 -17.57 -4.47 12.91
N LEU A 234 -17.95 -4.10 14.13
CA LEU A 234 -19.07 -3.18 14.38
C LEU A 234 -18.86 -1.82 13.70
N MET A 235 -17.64 -1.28 13.76
CA MET A 235 -17.26 -0.04 13.06
C MET A 235 -17.38 -0.15 11.53
N SER A 236 -17.14 -1.33 10.96
CA SER A 236 -17.32 -1.56 9.51
C SER A 236 -18.79 -1.56 9.12
N LYS A 237 -19.68 -2.11 9.96
CA LYS A 237 -21.15 -2.05 9.78
C LYS A 237 -21.66 -0.61 9.92
N TYR A 238 -21.16 0.14 10.92
CA TYR A 238 -21.51 1.55 11.18
C TYR A 238 -21.12 2.49 10.03
N SER A 239 -19.93 2.30 9.44
CA SER A 239 -19.44 3.14 8.33
C SER A 239 -20.25 3.06 7.03
N LYS A 240 -21.10 2.03 6.87
CA LYS A 240 -21.93 1.85 5.67
C LYS A 240 -23.15 2.77 5.62
N LEU A 241 -23.63 3.28 6.77
CA LEU A 241 -24.81 4.17 6.83
C LEU A 241 -24.52 5.63 6.49
N PHE A 242 -23.32 6.14 6.80
CA PHE A 242 -22.92 7.50 6.41
C PHE A 242 -22.79 7.69 4.90
N ARG A 243 -22.87 6.61 4.11
CA ARG A 243 -22.98 6.66 2.65
C ARG A 243 -24.42 6.68 2.16
N THR A 244 -25.40 6.41 3.02
CA THR A 244 -26.82 6.32 2.69
C THR A 244 -27.60 7.56 3.13
N GLU A 245 -27.19 8.25 4.20
CA GLU A 245 -27.89 9.44 4.72
C GLU A 245 -27.62 10.75 3.95
N PHE A 246 -26.74 10.76 2.93
CA PHE A 246 -26.48 11.95 2.11
C PHE A 246 -27.16 11.93 0.73
N SER A 247 -27.99 10.92 0.41
CA SER A 247 -28.69 10.88 -0.89
C SER A 247 -30.16 11.29 -0.87
N ASP A 248 -30.79 11.44 0.30
CA ASP A 248 -32.22 11.77 0.39
C ASP A 248 -32.43 12.85 1.45
N ASP A 249 -32.37 14.13 1.04
CA ASP A 249 -33.15 15.24 1.63
C ASP A 249 -32.75 16.57 0.97
N ASN A 250 -33.29 16.84 -0.22
CA ASN A 250 -33.68 18.19 -0.62
C ASN A 250 -34.57 18.14 -1.86
N ASP A 251 -35.83 17.79 -1.68
CA ASP A 251 -36.90 18.32 -2.52
C ASP A 251 -38.26 18.27 -1.81
N SER A 252 -38.95 19.42 -1.83
CA SER A 252 -40.37 19.66 -1.52
C SER A 252 -40.75 19.91 -0.05
N GLN A 253 -41.58 20.86 0.36
CA GLN A 253 -42.30 22.02 -0.20
C GLN A 253 -43.06 22.68 0.98
N GLU A 254 -43.15 24.02 1.08
CA GLU A 254 -44.41 24.80 1.29
C GLU A 254 -44.20 26.32 1.47
N SER A 255 -44.62 27.07 0.43
CA SER A 255 -45.31 28.37 0.34
C SER A 255 -44.83 29.70 0.99
N VAL A 256 -44.42 30.66 0.11
CA VAL A 256 -44.83 32.08 -0.20
C VAL A 256 -45.66 32.91 0.84
N PRO A 257 -45.72 34.29 0.82
CA PRO A 257 -45.39 35.22 -0.28
C PRO A 257 -44.73 36.58 0.04
N CYS A 258 -44.14 37.22 -0.99
CA CYS A 258 -44.49 38.57 -1.49
C CYS A 258 -43.46 39.14 -2.48
N SER A 259 -43.97 39.58 -3.64
CA SER A 259 -43.32 40.35 -4.72
C SER A 259 -43.01 41.81 -4.30
N PRO A 260 -42.40 42.70 -5.12
CA PRO A 260 -42.76 43.07 -6.52
C PRO A 260 -41.55 43.03 -7.48
N SER A 261 -41.57 43.41 -8.77
CA SER A 261 -42.50 43.46 -9.91
C SER A 261 -41.81 44.28 -11.01
N ILE A 262 -41.63 43.68 -12.19
CA ILE A 262 -41.95 44.24 -13.54
C ILE A 262 -41.18 45.46 -14.09
N GLY A 263 -40.72 45.25 -15.34
CA GLY A 263 -40.67 46.23 -16.43
C GLY A 263 -39.36 46.10 -17.22
N GLY A 264 -39.25 45.64 -18.46
CA GLY A 264 -40.17 45.55 -19.60
C GLY A 264 -39.51 46.23 -20.82
N SER A 265 -39.80 45.73 -22.03
CA SER A 265 -39.62 46.40 -23.36
C SER A 265 -38.22 46.26 -24.02
N LEU A 266 -38.02 45.96 -25.32
CA LEU A 266 -38.86 45.81 -26.52
C LEU A 266 -38.02 45.15 -27.68
N GLU A 267 -38.66 44.35 -28.56
CA GLU A 267 -38.55 44.30 -30.06
C GLU A 267 -37.17 44.10 -30.78
N ASP A 268 -36.99 43.43 -31.93
CA ASP A 268 -37.86 42.77 -32.92
C ASP A 268 -37.01 42.01 -33.99
N SER A 269 -37.64 41.07 -34.71
CA SER A 269 -37.43 40.67 -36.13
C SER A 269 -36.15 39.99 -36.70
N SER A 270 -36.23 38.66 -36.85
CA SER A 270 -36.36 37.86 -38.10
C SER A 270 -35.27 37.77 -39.24
N LEU A 271 -35.02 36.50 -39.65
CA LEU A 271 -34.77 35.91 -41.00
C LEU A 271 -33.36 35.46 -41.48
N PHE A 272 -33.28 34.12 -41.69
CA PHE A 272 -32.57 33.26 -42.67
C PHE A 272 -31.03 33.28 -42.91
N GLY A 273 -30.42 32.08 -42.85
CA GLY A 273 -29.44 31.66 -43.88
C GLY A 273 -28.14 30.90 -43.50
N ARG A 274 -28.22 29.71 -42.88
CA ARG A 274 -27.45 28.47 -43.20
C ARG A 274 -25.96 28.56 -43.64
N ASN A 275 -25.02 28.18 -42.76
CA ASN A 275 -23.98 27.11 -42.91
C ASN A 275 -22.77 27.27 -41.96
N GLY A 276 -22.40 26.19 -41.26
CA GLY A 276 -21.04 25.69 -40.98
C GLY A 276 -19.96 26.56 -40.29
N CYS A 277 -19.38 25.97 -39.23
CA CYS A 277 -18.00 26.09 -38.70
C CYS A 277 -17.74 26.85 -37.38
N ALA A 278 -16.96 26.16 -36.52
CA ALA A 278 -15.88 26.64 -35.63
C ALA A 278 -16.16 27.29 -34.25
N PHE A 279 -15.49 26.67 -33.25
CA PHE A 279 -14.77 27.17 -32.06
C PHE A 279 -15.09 28.53 -31.40
N ASP A 280 -15.06 28.47 -30.05
CA ASP A 280 -14.83 29.55 -29.07
C ASP A 280 -15.89 30.68 -29.03
N HIS A 281 -16.34 31.20 -27.90
CA HIS A 281 -15.57 31.58 -26.72
C HIS A 281 -16.48 31.88 -25.50
N GLN A 282 -15.87 32.12 -24.33
CA GLN A 282 -16.37 32.71 -23.07
C GLN A 282 -16.78 31.69 -21.98
N MET A 283 -15.84 31.02 -21.30
CA MET A 283 -14.92 31.57 -20.29
C MET A 283 -14.79 33.10 -20.23
N SER A 284 -15.61 33.73 -19.39
CA SER A 284 -15.26 34.99 -18.74
C SER A 284 -16.20 35.24 -17.56
N LYS A 285 -15.93 34.54 -16.46
CA LYS A 285 -16.17 35.00 -15.08
C LYS A 285 -15.77 33.87 -14.14
N LEU A 286 -14.47 33.75 -13.91
CA LEU A 286 -13.83 33.40 -12.63
C LEU A 286 -12.32 33.58 -12.85
N SER A 287 -11.95 34.81 -13.21
CA SER A 287 -10.58 35.30 -13.22
C SER A 287 -10.52 36.47 -12.27
N SER A 288 -10.48 36.21 -10.97
CA SER A 288 -9.95 37.16 -9.97
C SER A 288 -9.99 36.57 -8.56
N LEU A 289 -9.04 35.71 -8.22
CA LEU A 289 -8.44 35.74 -6.88
C LEU A 289 -6.95 35.44 -7.04
N SER A 290 -6.22 36.48 -7.42
CA SER A 290 -4.78 36.56 -7.22
C SER A 290 -4.49 36.78 -5.73
N TYR A 291 -3.85 35.83 -5.06
CA TYR A 291 -3.03 36.12 -3.89
C TYR A 291 -1.62 35.53 -4.10
N LYS A 292 -0.63 36.43 -4.04
CA LYS A 292 0.79 36.15 -4.24
C LYS A 292 1.41 35.47 -3.00
N PRO A 293 2.60 34.85 -3.15
CA PRO A 293 3.11 33.79 -2.28
C PRO A 293 4.00 34.30 -1.14
N ASN A 294 4.07 33.52 -0.05
CA ASN A 294 5.30 33.05 0.62
C ASN A 294 4.97 32.55 2.04
N PHE A 295 5.23 31.27 2.33
CA PHE A 295 6.29 30.80 3.23
C PHE A 295 6.18 29.28 3.41
N ARG A 296 7.33 28.59 3.31
CA ARG A 296 7.50 27.15 3.51
C ARG A 296 7.05 26.69 4.91
N ARG A 297 6.36 25.54 5.01
CA ARG A 297 6.61 24.47 6.01
C ARG A 297 5.68 23.24 5.83
N SER A 298 6.32 22.06 5.85
CA SER A 298 5.85 20.69 6.16
C SER A 298 4.91 19.95 5.20
N GLU A 299 5.39 18.79 4.74
CA GLU A 299 4.76 17.85 3.80
C GLU A 299 3.47 17.21 4.36
N GLN A 300 2.33 17.50 3.73
CA GLN A 300 1.11 16.69 3.77
C GLN A 300 0.81 16.25 2.33
N MET A 301 0.52 14.96 2.11
CA MET A 301 0.13 14.44 0.79
C MET A 301 -1.27 14.95 0.41
N PRO A 302 -1.47 15.58 -0.76
CA PRO A 302 -2.79 16.04 -1.21
C PRO A 302 -3.70 14.86 -1.61
N VAL A 303 -4.96 14.86 -1.14
CA VAL A 303 -5.97 13.82 -1.42
C VAL A 303 -6.77 14.18 -2.67
N PRO A 304 -7.00 13.26 -3.63
CA PRO A 304 -7.76 13.55 -4.85
C PRO A 304 -9.27 13.70 -4.62
N PRO A 305 -9.94 14.65 -5.31
CA PRO A 305 -11.39 14.78 -5.37
C PRO A 305 -12.09 13.46 -5.72
N GLU A 306 -13.31 13.26 -5.18
CA GLU A 306 -14.07 12.01 -5.37
C GLU A 306 -14.49 11.78 -6.82
N GLU A 307 -14.71 12.85 -7.58
CA GLU A 307 -15.12 12.82 -8.98
C GLU A 307 -14.01 12.27 -9.90
N LEU A 308 -12.78 12.19 -9.39
CA LEU A 308 -11.61 11.65 -10.10
C LEU A 308 -11.30 10.21 -9.68
N ARG A 309 -12.01 9.67 -8.68
CA ARG A 309 -11.82 8.32 -8.14
C ARG A 309 -12.89 7.34 -8.64
N CYS A 310 -12.49 6.13 -8.98
CA CYS A 310 -13.43 5.10 -9.40
C CYS A 310 -14.31 4.69 -8.21
N PRO A 311 -15.65 4.67 -8.32
CA PRO A 311 -16.51 4.30 -7.19
C PRO A 311 -16.35 2.84 -6.73
N ILE A 312 -15.81 1.96 -7.57
CA ILE A 312 -15.55 0.55 -7.23
C ILE A 312 -14.20 0.39 -6.52
N SER A 313 -13.12 0.94 -7.07
CA SER A 313 -11.77 0.78 -6.51
C SER A 313 -11.40 1.83 -5.46
N LEU A 314 -12.13 2.95 -5.43
CA LEU A 314 -11.84 4.15 -4.65
C LEU A 314 -10.47 4.77 -4.94
N GLN A 315 -9.84 4.39 -6.05
CA GLN A 315 -8.55 4.90 -6.51
C GLN A 315 -8.72 5.88 -7.67
N LEU A 316 -7.72 6.74 -7.88
CA LEU A 316 -7.68 7.69 -9.00
C LEU A 316 -7.80 6.93 -10.33
N MET A 317 -8.72 7.38 -11.20
CA MET A 317 -9.03 6.69 -12.45
C MET A 317 -7.93 6.85 -13.49
N TYR A 318 -7.45 5.74 -14.04
CA TYR A 318 -6.50 5.68 -15.14
C TYR A 318 -7.22 5.70 -16.49
N ASP A 319 -8.24 4.85 -16.65
CA ASP A 319 -9.05 4.77 -17.86
C ASP A 319 -10.56 4.93 -17.55
N PRO A 320 -11.02 6.16 -17.30
CA PRO A 320 -12.40 6.42 -16.92
C PRO A 320 -13.38 6.13 -18.08
N VAL A 321 -14.42 5.36 -17.82
CA VAL A 321 -15.52 5.00 -18.75
C VAL A 321 -16.88 5.30 -18.15
N ILE A 322 -17.79 5.82 -18.98
CA ILE A 322 -19.18 6.07 -18.65
C ILE A 322 -20.01 4.83 -18.99
N ILE A 323 -20.83 4.38 -18.03
CA ILE A 323 -21.85 3.36 -18.26
C ILE A 323 -23.22 3.98 -18.54
N ALA A 324 -24.22 3.18 -18.91
CA ALA A 324 -25.55 3.68 -19.28
C ALA A 324 -26.27 4.48 -18.18
N SER A 325 -25.87 4.37 -16.91
CA SER A 325 -26.39 5.21 -15.81
C SER A 325 -25.78 6.63 -15.76
N GLY A 326 -24.83 6.95 -16.64
CA GLY A 326 -24.15 8.25 -16.69
C GLY A 326 -22.97 8.40 -15.72
N LEU A 327 -22.73 7.41 -14.85
CA LEU A 327 -21.62 7.39 -13.90
C LEU A 327 -20.32 6.92 -14.56
N THR A 328 -19.20 7.44 -14.06
CA THR A 328 -17.86 7.16 -14.57
C THR A 328 -17.10 6.20 -13.64
N TYR A 329 -16.60 5.10 -14.20
CA TYR A 329 -15.84 4.08 -13.49
C TYR A 329 -14.49 3.87 -14.17
N GLU A 330 -13.54 3.25 -13.48
CA GLU A 330 -12.37 2.67 -14.12
C GLU A 330 -12.79 1.50 -15.02
N ARG A 331 -12.32 1.48 -16.28
CA ARG A 331 -12.70 0.48 -17.30
C ARG A 331 -12.60 -0.95 -16.76
N VAL A 332 -11.45 -1.29 -16.19
CA VAL A 332 -11.17 -2.65 -15.71
C VAL A 332 -12.15 -3.09 -14.61
N CYS A 333 -12.59 -2.16 -13.76
CA CYS A 333 -13.54 -2.44 -12.70
C CYS A 333 -14.93 -2.79 -13.27
N MET A 334 -15.31 -2.07 -14.32
CA MET A 334 -16.63 -2.20 -14.94
C MET A 334 -16.74 -3.39 -15.89
N GLU A 335 -15.67 -3.66 -16.65
CA GLU A 335 -15.57 -4.86 -17.50
C GLU A 335 -15.65 -6.13 -16.64
N ARG A 336 -15.02 -6.13 -15.47
CA ARG A 336 -15.09 -7.25 -14.52
C ARG A 336 -16.47 -7.42 -13.92
N TRP A 337 -17.12 -6.32 -13.51
CA TRP A 337 -18.49 -6.34 -13.00
C TRP A 337 -19.47 -6.96 -14.00
N PHE A 338 -19.35 -6.61 -15.29
CA PHE A 338 -20.16 -7.22 -16.35
C PHE A 338 -19.78 -8.67 -16.63
N ALA A 339 -18.48 -9.01 -16.59
CA ALA A 339 -18.01 -10.39 -16.76
C ALA A 339 -18.51 -11.33 -15.65
N ASP A 340 -18.73 -10.82 -14.44
CA ASP A 340 -19.33 -11.56 -13.32
C ASP A 340 -20.84 -11.82 -13.47
N GLY A 341 -21.45 -11.33 -14.56
CA GLY A 341 -22.86 -11.56 -14.93
C GLY A 341 -23.82 -10.48 -14.45
N HIS A 342 -23.30 -9.37 -13.89
CA HIS A 342 -24.12 -8.26 -13.44
C HIS A 342 -24.50 -7.36 -14.63
N ASN A 343 -25.78 -7.02 -14.75
CA ASN A 343 -26.30 -6.05 -15.71
C ASN A 343 -26.85 -4.78 -15.03
N THR A 344 -26.38 -4.50 -13.83
CA THR A 344 -26.81 -3.37 -12.98
C THR A 344 -25.67 -2.38 -12.78
N CYS A 345 -26.01 -1.14 -12.42
CA CYS A 345 -25.04 -0.13 -12.00
C CYS A 345 -24.47 -0.52 -10.61
N PRO A 346 -23.15 -0.57 -10.42
CA PRO A 346 -22.53 -0.95 -9.13
C PRO A 346 -22.92 -0.05 -7.96
N GLU A 347 -23.15 1.23 -8.22
CA GLU A 347 -23.39 2.24 -7.20
C GLU A 347 -24.87 2.46 -6.92
N THR A 348 -25.71 2.50 -7.96
CA THR A 348 -27.17 2.70 -7.79
C THR A 348 -27.96 1.40 -7.73
N GLN A 349 -27.33 0.26 -8.04
CA GLN A 349 -27.96 -1.08 -8.15
C GLN A 349 -29.11 -1.18 -9.17
N GLN A 350 -29.31 -0.15 -10.00
CA GLN A 350 -30.36 -0.12 -11.01
C GLN A 350 -29.95 -0.89 -12.28
N GLN A 351 -30.91 -1.53 -12.95
CA GLN A 351 -30.66 -2.29 -14.16
C GLN A 351 -30.26 -1.37 -15.32
N LEU A 352 -29.14 -1.67 -15.98
CA LEU A 352 -28.63 -0.88 -17.09
C LEU A 352 -29.34 -1.28 -18.39
N PRO A 353 -29.79 -0.30 -19.21
CA PRO A 353 -30.44 -0.59 -20.49
C PRO A 353 -29.46 -1.19 -21.52
N HIS A 354 -28.16 -0.92 -21.38
CA HIS A 354 -27.10 -1.53 -22.18
C HIS A 354 -25.78 -1.55 -21.41
N LEU A 355 -24.85 -2.44 -21.79
CA LEU A 355 -23.56 -2.64 -21.12
C LEU A 355 -22.38 -1.98 -21.85
N SER A 356 -22.65 -0.97 -22.69
CA SER A 356 -21.58 -0.26 -23.41
C SER A 356 -20.74 0.60 -22.47
N LEU A 357 -19.42 0.57 -22.65
CA LEU A 357 -18.46 1.39 -21.93
C LEU A 357 -17.95 2.51 -22.84
N ILE A 358 -18.30 3.77 -22.54
CA ILE A 358 -17.92 4.93 -23.35
C ILE A 358 -16.75 5.65 -22.69
N PRO A 359 -15.57 5.82 -23.33
CA PRO A 359 -14.44 6.53 -22.73
C PRO A 359 -14.79 7.97 -22.30
N ASN A 360 -14.40 8.36 -21.08
CA ASN A 360 -14.59 9.72 -20.55
C ASN A 360 -13.30 10.55 -20.61
N HIS A 361 -13.00 11.10 -21.78
CA HIS A 361 -11.78 11.93 -21.98
C HIS A 361 -11.76 13.23 -21.15
N SER A 362 -12.91 13.71 -20.67
CA SER A 362 -12.99 14.91 -19.84
C SER A 362 -12.48 14.61 -18.42
N VAL A 363 -12.94 13.53 -17.79
CA VAL A 363 -12.43 13.07 -16.48
C VAL A 363 -10.95 12.70 -16.58
N LYS A 364 -10.52 12.06 -17.68
CA LYS A 364 -9.10 11.73 -17.91
C LYS A 364 -8.20 12.97 -17.93
N ARG A 365 -8.64 14.08 -18.54
CA ARG A 365 -7.91 15.36 -18.52
C ARG A 365 -7.92 16.02 -17.14
N LEU A 366 -9.02 15.91 -16.38
CA LEU A 366 -9.11 16.45 -15.03
C LEU A 366 -8.19 15.69 -14.06
N VAL A 367 -8.11 14.36 -14.18
CA VAL A 367 -7.15 13.53 -13.45
C VAL A 367 -5.72 13.99 -13.73
N ALA A 368 -5.36 14.16 -15.01
CA ALA A 368 -4.01 14.62 -15.40
C ALA A 368 -3.68 16.01 -14.85
N SER A 369 -4.61 16.96 -14.92
CA SER A 369 -4.41 18.32 -14.41
C SER A 369 -4.30 18.36 -12.88
N TRP A 370 -5.09 17.54 -12.18
CA TRP A 370 -5.00 17.42 -10.72
C TRP A 370 -3.65 16.81 -10.29
N CYS A 371 -3.16 15.79 -11.00
CA CYS A 371 -1.84 15.19 -10.77
C CYS A 371 -0.71 16.21 -10.93
N GLU A 372 -0.73 17.00 -12.01
CA GLU A 372 0.27 18.03 -12.31
C GLU A 372 0.31 19.14 -11.24
N GLN A 373 -0.85 19.59 -10.77
CA GLN A 373 -0.95 20.64 -9.74
C GLN A 373 -0.49 20.20 -8.35
N ASN A 374 -0.56 18.90 -8.06
CA ASN A 374 -0.30 18.33 -6.75
C ASN A 374 1.04 17.55 -6.67
N GLY A 375 1.81 17.52 -7.75
CA GLY A 375 3.08 16.79 -7.82
C GLY A 375 2.94 15.28 -7.67
N VAL A 376 1.75 14.73 -7.94
CA VAL A 376 1.45 13.29 -7.91
C VAL A 376 1.66 12.74 -9.33
N PRO A 377 2.34 11.60 -9.51
CA PRO A 377 2.48 11.00 -10.83
C PRO A 377 1.09 10.62 -11.38
N ILE A 378 0.87 10.91 -12.67
CA ILE A 378 -0.33 10.45 -13.37
C ILE A 378 -0.35 8.92 -13.28
N PRO A 379 -1.50 8.27 -12.98
CA PRO A 379 -1.56 6.82 -12.96
C PRO A 379 -1.13 6.25 -14.31
N ASP A 380 -0.13 5.35 -14.33
CA ASP A 380 0.40 4.72 -15.55
C ASP A 380 -0.21 3.32 -15.82
N GLY A 381 -1.21 2.91 -15.04
CA GLY A 381 -1.88 1.62 -15.18
C GLY A 381 -3.08 1.44 -14.24
N PRO A 382 -3.90 0.39 -14.45
CA PRO A 382 -5.10 0.16 -13.66
C PRO A 382 -4.77 -0.17 -12.18
N PRO A 383 -5.69 0.15 -11.24
CA PRO A 383 -5.60 -0.22 -9.82
C PRO A 383 -5.20 -1.69 -9.60
N VAL A 384 -4.02 -1.93 -9.02
CA VAL A 384 -3.63 -3.28 -8.61
C VAL A 384 -4.36 -3.63 -7.31
N SER A 385 -5.08 -4.76 -7.35
CA SER A 385 -5.94 -5.37 -6.31
C SER A 385 -7.40 -4.88 -6.26
N LEU A 386 -8.25 -5.59 -6.99
CA LEU A 386 -9.66 -5.76 -6.70
C LEU A 386 -9.92 -7.26 -6.60
N ASP A 387 -9.76 -7.84 -5.41
CA ASP A 387 -10.20 -9.21 -5.15
C ASP A 387 -11.66 -9.17 -4.66
N LEU A 388 -12.60 -9.21 -5.61
CA LEU A 388 -14.05 -9.18 -5.37
C LEU A 388 -14.63 -10.51 -4.83
N ASN A 389 -13.78 -11.51 -4.54
CA ASN A 389 -14.20 -12.82 -4.02
C ASN A 389 -14.81 -12.76 -2.60
N HIS A 390 -14.73 -11.63 -1.91
CA HIS A 390 -15.30 -11.43 -0.58
C HIS A 390 -16.85 -11.40 -0.57
N TRP A 391 -17.52 -11.01 -1.66
CA TRP A 391 -18.99 -10.78 -1.64
C TRP A 391 -19.83 -12.00 -2.04
N ARG A 392 -19.28 -12.96 -2.81
CA ARG A 392 -20.04 -14.12 -3.31
C ARG A 392 -20.31 -15.20 -2.25
N LEU A 393 -19.53 -15.23 -1.17
CA LEU A 393 -19.71 -16.17 -0.06
C LEU A 393 -20.73 -15.71 1.00
N ALA A 394 -21.16 -14.44 0.97
CA ALA A 394 -22.09 -13.90 1.97
C ALA A 394 -23.57 -14.23 1.70
N LEU A 395 -23.91 -14.82 0.53
CA LEU A 395 -25.31 -15.06 0.13
C LEU A 395 -25.63 -16.53 -0.17
N SER A 396 -24.72 -17.46 0.10
CA SER A 396 -25.02 -18.90 0.03
C SER A 396 -24.05 -19.62 0.97
N GLN A 397 -24.48 -20.19 2.10
CA GLN A 397 -25.42 -21.30 2.20
C GLN A 397 -25.97 -21.41 3.62
N SER A 398 -27.30 -21.58 3.75
CA SER A 398 -27.86 -22.58 4.66
C SER A 398 -28.93 -23.35 3.88
N ASP A 399 -28.70 -24.63 3.63
CA ASP A 399 -29.56 -25.66 4.24
C ASP A 399 -29.04 -27.07 3.98
N SER A 400 -29.32 -27.90 4.96
CA SER A 400 -28.70 -29.18 5.24
C SER A 400 -29.47 -30.39 4.69
N SER A 401 -28.69 -31.41 4.33
CA SER A 401 -28.93 -32.85 4.56
C SER A 401 -29.90 -33.67 3.69
N ASN A 402 -29.26 -34.64 3.00
CA ASN A 402 -29.68 -36.00 2.61
C ASN A 402 -30.57 -36.22 1.39
N SER A 403 -29.95 -36.63 0.27
CA SER A 403 -30.18 -37.97 -0.29
C SER A 403 -29.01 -38.43 -1.18
N ARG A 404 -28.86 -39.76 -1.28
CA ARG A 404 -27.76 -40.53 -1.89
C ARG A 404 -27.51 -40.21 -3.37
N LEU A 405 -26.24 -40.23 -3.80
CA LEU A 405 -25.69 -41.12 -4.86
C LEU A 405 -24.27 -40.69 -5.28
N LEU A 406 -23.52 -41.65 -5.79
CA LEU A 406 -22.08 -41.65 -6.08
C LEU A 406 -21.57 -40.45 -6.91
N GLY A 407 -20.36 -39.97 -6.56
CA GLY A 407 -19.46 -39.25 -7.47
C GLY A 407 -18.76 -38.04 -6.84
N ASN A 408 -17.43 -38.00 -6.95
CA ASN A 408 -16.52 -36.86 -6.70
C ASN A 408 -16.03 -36.59 -5.27
N VAL A 409 -15.04 -37.40 -4.87
CA VAL A 409 -14.12 -37.12 -3.75
C VAL A 409 -13.04 -36.15 -4.22
N GLY A 410 -13.25 -34.84 -4.02
CA GLY A 410 -12.25 -33.81 -4.35
C GLY A 410 -12.47 -32.44 -3.70
N ALA A 411 -13.71 -32.10 -3.33
CA ALA A 411 -14.06 -30.76 -2.87
C ALA A 411 -14.19 -30.59 -1.34
N TYR A 412 -14.22 -31.68 -0.55
CA TYR A 412 -14.51 -31.62 0.89
C TYR A 412 -13.31 -31.31 1.80
N ILE A 413 -12.10 -31.16 1.27
CA ILE A 413 -10.93 -30.84 2.10
C ILE A 413 -10.71 -29.31 2.19
N TYR A 414 -11.25 -28.51 1.28
CA TYR A 414 -11.02 -27.05 1.26
C TYR A 414 -11.87 -26.24 2.24
N LYS A 415 -12.90 -26.84 2.85
CA LYS A 415 -13.83 -26.14 3.77
C LYS A 415 -13.52 -26.37 5.26
N ALA A 416 -12.65 -27.33 5.60
CA ALA A 416 -12.26 -27.63 6.98
C ALA A 416 -11.01 -26.86 7.47
N VAL A 417 -10.35 -26.09 6.60
CA VAL A 417 -9.06 -25.43 6.93
C VAL A 417 -9.24 -24.01 7.47
N LYS A 418 -10.45 -23.42 7.44
CA LYS A 418 -10.64 -22.00 7.81
C LYS A 418 -11.32 -21.73 9.16
N ASP A 419 -11.89 -22.75 9.81
CA ASP A 419 -12.68 -22.54 11.05
C ASP A 419 -11.98 -23.02 12.35
N ASP A 420 -10.69 -23.38 12.34
CA ASP A 420 -10.05 -23.97 13.54
C ASP A 420 -8.55 -23.65 13.73
N TYR A 421 -8.12 -22.39 13.49
CA TYR A 421 -6.71 -21.99 13.64
C TYR A 421 -6.50 -20.79 14.56
N GLU A 422 -6.32 -21.05 15.85
CA GLU A 422 -5.43 -20.23 16.69
C GLU A 422 -4.65 -21.03 17.75
N VAL A 423 -4.70 -22.37 17.66
CA VAL A 423 -3.96 -23.28 18.55
C VAL A 423 -3.07 -24.29 17.77
N ASN A 424 -3.21 -24.43 16.44
CA ASN A 424 -2.51 -25.50 15.68
C ASN A 424 -1.65 -25.07 14.46
N ALA A 425 -1.41 -23.77 14.22
CA ALA A 425 -0.64 -23.29 13.05
C ALA A 425 0.77 -23.89 12.96
N PHE A 426 1.47 -24.05 14.09
CA PHE A 426 2.80 -24.65 14.13
C PHE A 426 2.79 -26.15 13.76
N GLY A 427 1.78 -26.92 14.22
CA GLY A 427 1.64 -28.33 13.88
C GLY A 427 1.36 -28.55 12.39
N LEU A 428 0.57 -27.67 11.77
CA LEU A 428 0.23 -27.78 10.34
C LEU A 428 1.44 -27.62 9.41
N TYR A 429 2.34 -26.67 9.70
CA TYR A 429 3.53 -26.47 8.87
C TYR A 429 4.53 -27.61 9.03
N GLU A 430 4.67 -28.16 10.23
CA GLU A 430 5.46 -29.38 10.44
C GLU A 430 4.83 -30.60 9.75
N ASP A 431 3.50 -30.73 9.75
CA ASP A 431 2.78 -31.78 9.03
C ASP A 431 2.99 -31.66 7.52
N PHE A 432 2.92 -30.44 6.97
CA PHE A 432 3.22 -30.20 5.56
C PHE A 432 4.66 -30.53 5.20
N LEU A 433 5.65 -30.13 6.02
CA LEU A 433 7.05 -30.51 5.82
C LEU A 433 7.22 -32.03 5.87
N ASN A 434 6.62 -32.69 6.86
CA ASN A 434 6.67 -34.14 7.00
C ASN A 434 6.10 -34.85 5.76
N ILE A 435 4.99 -34.37 5.19
CA ILE A 435 4.42 -34.94 3.96
C ILE A 435 5.37 -34.69 2.78
N LEU A 436 5.93 -33.49 2.63
CA LEU A 436 6.84 -33.19 1.53
C LEU A 436 8.16 -33.98 1.61
N GLU A 437 8.62 -34.33 2.80
CA GLU A 437 9.86 -35.07 2.99
C GLU A 437 9.67 -36.60 2.96
N LYS A 438 8.61 -37.12 3.58
CA LYS A 438 8.45 -38.57 3.82
C LYS A 438 7.48 -39.28 2.89
N GLU A 439 6.56 -38.58 2.24
CA GLU A 439 5.58 -39.21 1.35
C GLU A 439 6.18 -39.43 -0.05
N ASP A 440 6.10 -40.64 -0.59
CA ASP A 440 6.63 -40.93 -1.94
C ASP A 440 5.61 -40.65 -3.07
N ASP A 441 4.33 -40.52 -2.73
CA ASP A 441 3.27 -40.24 -3.70
C ASP A 441 3.29 -38.77 -4.17
N LEU A 442 3.74 -38.57 -5.41
CA LEU A 442 3.80 -37.28 -6.07
C LEU A 442 2.44 -36.57 -6.09
N MET A 443 1.32 -37.30 -6.20
CA MET A 443 -0.01 -36.70 -6.24
C MET A 443 -0.43 -36.10 -4.90
N LYS A 444 -0.06 -36.73 -3.78
CA LYS A 444 -0.28 -36.16 -2.44
C LYS A 444 0.61 -34.96 -2.21
N LYS A 445 1.89 -35.04 -2.62
CA LYS A 445 2.81 -33.90 -2.59
C LYS A 445 2.29 -32.72 -3.41
N CYS A 446 1.76 -32.98 -4.62
CA CYS A 446 1.15 -31.94 -5.46
C CYS A 446 0.07 -31.16 -4.71
N LYS A 447 -0.84 -31.84 -4.01
CA LYS A 447 -1.94 -31.20 -3.26
C LYS A 447 -1.41 -30.29 -2.16
N VAL A 448 -0.39 -30.74 -1.43
CA VAL A 448 0.22 -29.95 -0.35
C VAL A 448 0.97 -28.74 -0.92
N VAL A 449 1.78 -28.93 -1.97
CA VAL A 449 2.50 -27.81 -2.60
C VAL A 449 1.52 -26.78 -3.20
N GLU A 450 0.41 -27.24 -3.79
CA GLU A 450 -0.63 -26.35 -4.32
C GLU A 450 -1.31 -25.54 -3.21
N GLN A 451 -1.59 -26.14 -2.06
CA GLN A 451 -2.12 -25.43 -0.89
C GLN A 451 -1.15 -24.34 -0.41
N ILE A 452 0.14 -24.68 -0.27
CA ILE A 452 1.14 -23.71 0.18
C ILE A 452 1.37 -22.63 -0.87
N ARG A 453 1.35 -22.96 -2.17
CA ARG A 453 1.44 -21.99 -3.27
C ARG A 453 0.37 -20.90 -3.14
N HIS A 454 -0.86 -21.27 -2.79
CA HIS A 454 -1.95 -20.32 -2.59
C HIS A 454 -1.73 -19.42 -1.38
N LEU A 455 -1.23 -19.99 -0.27
CA LEU A 455 -0.87 -19.21 0.92
C LEU A 455 0.21 -18.16 0.62
N LEU A 456 1.22 -18.52 -0.16
CA LEU A 456 2.35 -17.65 -0.50
C LEU A 456 2.00 -16.52 -1.47
N LYS A 457 0.82 -16.55 -2.12
CA LYS A 457 0.50 -15.65 -3.23
C LYS A 457 0.48 -14.19 -2.82
N ASP A 458 -0.16 -13.87 -1.70
CA ASP A 458 -0.42 -12.48 -1.28
C ASP A 458 0.11 -12.16 0.14
N ASP A 459 0.90 -13.07 0.72
CA ASP A 459 1.39 -12.97 2.11
C ASP A 459 2.94 -12.95 2.16
N GLU A 460 3.50 -11.77 2.43
CA GLU A 460 4.94 -11.55 2.56
C GLU A 460 5.52 -12.19 3.85
N GLU A 461 4.75 -12.19 4.94
CA GLU A 461 5.16 -12.78 6.22
C GLU A 461 5.25 -14.31 6.08
N ALA A 462 4.29 -14.94 5.39
CA ALA A 462 4.32 -16.36 5.09
C ALA A 462 5.53 -16.76 4.22
N ARG A 463 5.88 -15.96 3.20
CA ARG A 463 7.09 -16.21 2.38
C ARG A 463 8.36 -16.17 3.20
N THR A 464 8.45 -15.21 4.11
CA THR A 464 9.61 -15.05 5.01
C THR A 464 9.68 -16.20 6.01
N TYR A 465 8.55 -16.55 6.63
CA TYR A 465 8.46 -17.63 7.60
C TYR A 465 8.76 -18.99 6.97
N LEU A 466 8.10 -19.36 5.88
CA LEU A 466 8.28 -20.66 5.23
C LEU A 466 9.69 -20.81 4.63
N GLY A 467 10.23 -19.72 4.06
CA GLY A 467 11.62 -19.68 3.62
C GLY A 467 12.61 -19.94 4.76
N ALA A 468 12.42 -19.28 5.90
CA ALA A 468 13.26 -19.46 7.09
C ALA A 468 13.11 -20.84 7.74
N ASN A 469 11.97 -21.50 7.58
CA ASN A 469 11.68 -22.84 8.11
C ASN A 469 11.98 -23.97 7.09
N GLY A 470 12.81 -23.70 6.07
CA GLY A 470 13.40 -24.76 5.24
C GLY A 470 12.55 -25.27 4.08
N PHE A 471 11.40 -24.66 3.76
CA PHE A 471 10.51 -25.12 2.70
C PHE A 471 11.11 -25.03 1.28
N VAL A 472 12.19 -24.27 1.07
CA VAL A 472 12.88 -24.17 -0.22
C VAL A 472 13.37 -25.55 -0.71
N ARG A 473 13.98 -26.35 0.17
CA ARG A 473 14.57 -27.63 -0.21
C ARG A 473 13.51 -28.68 -0.59
N PRO A 474 12.43 -28.89 0.20
CA PRO A 474 11.34 -29.79 -0.20
C PRO A 474 10.63 -29.36 -1.49
N PHE A 475 10.47 -28.06 -1.75
CA PHE A 475 9.89 -27.57 -3.00
C PHE A 475 10.79 -27.86 -4.22
N LEU A 476 12.09 -27.69 -4.09
CA LEU A 476 13.04 -28.06 -5.15
C LEU A 476 13.05 -29.57 -5.40
N GLY A 477 13.05 -30.39 -4.33
CA GLY A 477 12.94 -31.85 -4.46
C GLY A 477 11.64 -32.29 -5.13
N PHE A 478 10.53 -31.64 -4.79
CA PHE A 478 9.24 -31.86 -5.45
C PHE A 478 9.29 -31.50 -6.93
N LEU A 479 9.86 -30.34 -7.28
CA LEU A 479 9.99 -29.92 -8.68
C LEU A 479 10.90 -30.89 -9.46
N GLU A 480 12.01 -31.33 -8.89
CA GLU A 480 12.90 -32.31 -9.52
C GLU A 480 12.21 -33.65 -9.77
N ALA A 481 11.41 -34.13 -8.81
CA ALA A 481 10.59 -35.32 -8.99
C ALA A 481 9.53 -35.13 -10.09
N ALA A 482 8.89 -33.96 -10.15
CA ALA A 482 7.91 -33.63 -11.18
C ALA A 482 8.52 -33.55 -12.59
N VAL A 483 9.75 -33.02 -12.70
CA VAL A 483 10.53 -32.99 -13.95
C VAL A 483 10.90 -34.41 -14.38
N SER A 484 11.40 -35.23 -13.45
CA SER A 484 11.78 -36.61 -13.70
C SER A 484 10.58 -37.48 -14.13
N ALA A 485 9.42 -37.25 -13.53
CA ALA A 485 8.17 -37.93 -13.88
C ALA A 485 7.47 -37.37 -15.13
N ARG A 486 7.99 -36.29 -15.73
CA ARG A 486 7.37 -35.57 -16.86
C ARG A 486 5.90 -35.19 -16.61
N ASN A 487 5.58 -34.84 -15.36
CA ASN A 487 4.23 -34.43 -14.99
C ASN A 487 4.08 -32.91 -15.10
N GLY A 488 3.51 -32.44 -16.21
CA GLY A 488 3.36 -31.00 -16.49
C GLY A 488 2.64 -30.23 -15.38
N LYS A 489 1.56 -30.78 -14.82
CA LYS A 489 0.82 -30.10 -13.75
C LYS A 489 1.64 -29.95 -12.47
N ALA A 490 2.36 -31.00 -12.09
CA ALA A 490 3.24 -30.98 -10.93
C ALA A 490 4.40 -29.99 -11.12
N GLN A 491 4.96 -29.91 -12.33
CA GLN A 491 6.01 -28.94 -12.67
C GLN A 491 5.50 -27.50 -12.55
N GLU A 492 4.30 -27.22 -13.07
CA GLU A 492 3.65 -25.90 -12.95
C GLU A 492 3.44 -25.51 -11.47
N ILE A 493 2.89 -26.43 -10.67
CA ILE A 493 2.64 -26.21 -9.24
C ILE A 493 3.95 -25.94 -8.50
N GLY A 494 4.97 -26.78 -8.71
CA GLY A 494 6.26 -26.66 -8.03
C GLY A 494 7.00 -25.38 -8.40
N ALA A 495 7.10 -25.07 -9.69
CA ALA A 495 7.77 -23.86 -10.18
C ALA A 495 7.06 -22.59 -9.67
N MET A 496 5.72 -22.57 -9.65
CA MET A 496 4.99 -21.41 -9.17
C MET A 496 5.00 -21.27 -7.64
N ALA A 497 5.09 -22.38 -6.89
CA ALA A 497 5.29 -22.33 -5.44
C ALA A 497 6.66 -21.70 -5.10
N LEU A 498 7.71 -22.09 -5.81
CA LEU A 498 9.04 -21.49 -5.70
C LEU A 498 9.04 -20.02 -6.14
N PHE A 499 8.34 -19.69 -7.24
CA PHE A 499 8.17 -18.32 -7.69
C PHE A 499 7.58 -17.45 -6.58
N ASN A 500 6.42 -17.85 -6.03
CA ASN A 500 5.74 -17.11 -4.97
C ASN A 500 6.64 -16.97 -3.72
N LEU A 501 7.38 -18.02 -3.35
CA LEU A 501 8.31 -17.98 -2.23
C LEU A 501 9.48 -16.99 -2.44
N ALA A 502 9.86 -16.77 -3.70
CA ALA A 502 10.96 -15.88 -4.10
C ALA A 502 10.52 -14.42 -4.33
N VAL A 503 9.23 -14.13 -4.56
CA VAL A 503 8.76 -12.76 -4.84
C VAL A 503 9.14 -11.82 -3.69
N ASN A 504 9.91 -10.77 -4.03
CA ASN A 504 10.45 -9.77 -3.11
C ASN A 504 11.31 -10.33 -1.95
N ASN A 505 11.83 -11.55 -2.07
CA ASN A 505 12.63 -12.19 -1.02
C ASN A 505 13.99 -12.67 -1.58
N ASN A 506 15.03 -11.83 -1.46
CA ASN A 506 16.36 -12.15 -1.99
C ASN A 506 17.04 -13.31 -1.24
N ARG A 507 16.83 -13.42 0.07
CA ARG A 507 17.35 -14.56 0.86
C ARG A 507 16.84 -15.90 0.33
N ASN A 508 15.56 -15.98 -0.01
CA ASN A 508 14.99 -17.20 -0.58
C ASN A 508 15.53 -17.49 -1.98
N LYS A 509 15.75 -16.46 -2.82
CA LYS A 509 16.38 -16.62 -4.15
C LYS A 509 17.81 -17.11 -4.04
N GLU A 510 18.60 -16.54 -3.13
CA GLU A 510 19.99 -16.97 -2.86
C GLU A 510 20.03 -18.44 -2.46
N LEU A 511 19.16 -18.85 -1.53
CA LEU A 511 19.06 -20.26 -1.12
C LEU A 511 18.64 -21.18 -2.27
N MET A 512 17.73 -20.74 -3.15
CA MET A 512 17.35 -21.50 -4.34
C MET A 512 18.53 -21.67 -5.33
N LEU A 513 19.35 -20.64 -5.50
CA LEU A 513 20.55 -20.72 -6.33
C LEU A 513 21.58 -21.70 -5.75
N GLU A 514 21.84 -21.63 -4.44
CA GLU A 514 22.73 -22.56 -3.74
C GLU A 514 22.28 -24.02 -3.90
N LEU A 515 20.97 -24.25 -3.96
CA LEU A 515 20.36 -25.55 -4.16
C LEU A 515 20.13 -25.91 -5.65
N ALA A 516 20.83 -25.23 -6.56
CA ALA A 516 20.88 -25.53 -7.99
C ALA A 516 19.52 -25.52 -8.73
N VAL A 517 18.60 -24.61 -8.34
CA VAL A 517 17.31 -24.43 -9.02
C VAL A 517 17.42 -24.25 -10.55
N LEU A 518 18.48 -23.59 -11.02
CA LEU A 518 18.70 -23.31 -12.44
C LEU A 518 18.92 -24.60 -13.25
N THR A 519 19.61 -25.59 -12.68
CA THR A 519 19.79 -26.91 -13.30
C THR A 519 18.47 -27.67 -13.42
N ILE A 520 17.60 -27.55 -12.42
CA ILE A 520 16.26 -28.16 -12.46
C ILE A 520 15.40 -27.48 -13.52
N LEU A 521 15.42 -26.15 -13.59
CA LEU A 521 14.72 -25.38 -14.61
C LEU A 521 15.20 -25.70 -16.03
N GLN A 522 16.50 -25.88 -16.23
CA GLN A 522 17.09 -26.30 -17.50
C GLN A 522 16.55 -27.67 -17.96
N LYS A 523 16.43 -28.63 -17.05
CA LYS A 523 15.77 -29.92 -17.35
C LYS A 523 14.26 -29.75 -17.59
N MET A 524 13.60 -28.83 -16.87
CA MET A 524 12.18 -28.55 -17.02
C MET A 524 11.87 -28.00 -18.41
N ILE A 525 12.60 -26.99 -18.90
CA ILE A 525 12.35 -26.41 -20.24
C ILE A 525 12.51 -27.43 -21.37
N ALA A 526 13.34 -28.46 -21.20
CA ALA A 526 13.51 -29.54 -22.18
C ALA A 526 12.37 -30.57 -22.18
N THR A 527 11.51 -30.56 -21.14
CA THR A 527 10.53 -31.64 -20.89
C THR A 527 9.10 -31.15 -20.66
N THR A 528 8.88 -29.83 -20.60
CA THR A 528 7.63 -29.25 -20.08
C THR A 528 6.73 -28.63 -21.14
N ASP A 529 5.42 -28.74 -20.91
CA ASP A 529 4.39 -27.88 -21.53
C ASP A 529 4.15 -26.59 -20.71
N SER A 530 4.73 -26.48 -19.51
CA SER A 530 4.50 -25.38 -18.54
C SER A 530 5.47 -24.21 -18.75
N VAL A 531 5.53 -23.73 -19.99
CA VAL A 531 6.41 -22.64 -20.44
C VAL A 531 6.27 -21.38 -19.56
N GLY A 532 5.03 -20.99 -19.21
CA GLY A 532 4.76 -19.81 -18.39
C GLY A 532 5.36 -19.89 -16.98
N ALA A 533 5.24 -21.04 -16.32
CA ALA A 533 5.76 -21.21 -14.95
C ALA A 533 7.30 -21.18 -14.92
N ALA A 534 7.96 -21.81 -15.89
CA ALA A 534 9.41 -21.73 -16.03
C ALA A 534 9.88 -20.30 -16.28
N THR A 535 9.20 -19.59 -17.20
CA THR A 535 9.53 -18.20 -17.56
C THR A 535 9.37 -17.25 -16.36
N ALA A 536 8.28 -17.38 -15.59
CA ALA A 536 8.04 -16.59 -14.40
C ALA A 536 9.11 -16.82 -13.32
N LEU A 537 9.53 -18.08 -13.11
CA LEU A 537 10.58 -18.38 -12.14
C LEU A 537 11.95 -17.85 -12.60
N TYR A 538 12.29 -17.96 -13.89
CA TYR A 538 13.49 -17.32 -14.45
C TYR A 538 13.47 -15.80 -14.25
N LEU A 539 12.32 -15.15 -14.48
CA LEU A 539 12.17 -13.72 -14.24
C LEU A 539 12.44 -13.38 -12.77
N SER A 540 11.81 -14.09 -11.83
CA SER A 540 11.99 -13.84 -10.39
C SER A 540 13.45 -13.98 -9.95
N LEU A 541 14.15 -15.00 -10.46
CA LEU A 541 15.56 -15.23 -10.18
C LEU A 541 16.47 -14.20 -10.86
N SER A 542 16.12 -13.69 -12.05
CA SER A 542 16.94 -12.72 -12.80
C SER A 542 17.14 -11.37 -12.10
N TYR A 543 16.31 -11.06 -11.10
CA TYR A 543 16.49 -9.88 -10.24
C TYR A 543 17.66 -10.01 -9.26
N LEU A 544 18.21 -11.22 -9.07
CA LEU A 544 19.39 -11.47 -8.26
C LEU A 544 20.65 -11.36 -9.13
N GLU A 545 21.62 -10.55 -8.71
CA GLU A 545 22.82 -10.27 -9.52
C GLU A 545 23.65 -11.53 -9.81
N GLU A 546 23.73 -12.43 -8.84
CA GLU A 546 24.44 -13.71 -8.90
C GLU A 546 23.79 -14.69 -9.89
N ALA A 547 22.47 -14.57 -10.12
CA ALA A 547 21.75 -15.42 -11.07
C ALA A 547 22.02 -15.02 -12.52
N LYS A 548 22.20 -13.73 -12.79
CA LYS A 548 22.32 -13.18 -14.16
C LYS A 548 23.39 -13.84 -15.02
N PRO A 549 24.66 -14.04 -14.57
CA PRO A 549 25.67 -14.68 -15.40
C PRO A 549 25.35 -16.14 -15.69
N ILE A 550 24.60 -16.82 -14.82
CA ILE A 550 24.23 -18.23 -14.98
C ILE A 550 23.02 -18.36 -15.93
N ILE A 551 22.00 -17.52 -15.77
CA ILE A 551 20.82 -17.49 -16.67
C ILE A 551 21.23 -17.04 -18.08
N GLY A 552 22.21 -16.13 -18.19
CA GLY A 552 22.77 -15.68 -19.47
C GLY A 552 23.63 -16.72 -20.21
N THR A 553 23.67 -17.98 -19.77
CA THR A 553 24.36 -19.09 -20.45
C THR A 553 23.51 -19.77 -21.53
N THR A 554 24.05 -20.81 -22.15
CA THR A 554 23.63 -21.36 -23.45
C THR A 554 22.22 -21.92 -23.55
N GLU A 555 21.58 -22.30 -22.45
CA GLU A 555 20.30 -23.02 -22.54
C GLU A 555 19.05 -22.19 -22.19
N PRO A 556 19.06 -21.32 -21.16
CA PRO A 556 17.89 -20.48 -20.88
C PRO A 556 17.63 -19.43 -21.97
N VAL A 557 18.69 -18.87 -22.58
CA VAL A 557 18.56 -17.79 -23.56
C VAL A 557 17.79 -18.21 -24.82
N PRO A 558 18.12 -19.33 -25.51
CA PRO A 558 17.33 -19.80 -26.64
C PRO A 558 15.86 -20.09 -26.29
N PHE A 559 15.60 -20.61 -25.08
CA PHE A 559 14.24 -20.82 -24.60
C PHE A 559 13.46 -19.50 -24.47
N LEU A 560 14.05 -18.48 -23.84
CA LEU A 560 13.41 -17.16 -23.70
C LEU A 560 13.15 -16.50 -25.07
N ILE A 561 14.08 -16.64 -26.01
CA ILE A 561 13.91 -16.18 -27.40
C ILE A 561 12.77 -16.94 -28.08
N TRP A 562 12.70 -18.26 -27.93
CA TRP A 562 11.61 -19.06 -28.46
C TRP A 562 10.25 -18.64 -27.90
N VAL A 563 10.17 -18.34 -26.60
CA VAL A 563 8.94 -17.84 -25.95
C VAL A 563 8.49 -16.52 -26.60
N LEU A 564 9.40 -15.59 -26.81
CA LEU A 564 9.11 -14.30 -27.45
C LEU A 564 8.55 -14.45 -28.86
N LYS A 565 9.15 -15.34 -29.67
CA LYS A 565 8.78 -15.52 -31.08
C LYS A 565 7.49 -16.34 -31.25
N HIS A 566 7.33 -17.42 -30.49
CA HIS A 566 6.35 -18.46 -30.81
C HIS A 566 5.22 -18.62 -29.81
N TYR A 567 5.39 -18.19 -28.56
CA TYR A 567 4.34 -18.38 -27.56
C TYR A 567 3.17 -17.41 -27.80
N THR A 568 1.95 -17.78 -27.40
CA THR A 568 0.76 -16.93 -27.66
C THR A 568 0.42 -16.03 -26.49
N ASP A 569 0.80 -16.41 -25.27
CA ASP A 569 0.48 -15.66 -24.06
C ASP A 569 1.30 -14.37 -23.96
N VAL A 570 0.59 -13.24 -23.89
CA VAL A 570 1.17 -11.89 -23.83
C VAL A 570 2.00 -11.70 -22.56
N GLN A 571 1.53 -12.19 -21.41
CA GLN A 571 2.24 -12.02 -20.15
C GLN A 571 3.56 -12.81 -20.13
N CYS A 572 3.54 -14.06 -20.59
CA CYS A 572 4.73 -14.90 -20.70
C CYS A 572 5.77 -14.29 -21.64
N LYS A 573 5.34 -13.69 -22.76
CA LYS A 573 6.25 -12.93 -23.63
C LYS A 573 6.84 -11.71 -22.92
N LEU A 574 6.05 -10.98 -22.13
CA LEU A 574 6.55 -9.84 -21.34
C LEU A 574 7.55 -10.30 -20.28
N ASP A 575 7.27 -11.42 -19.61
CA ASP A 575 8.15 -12.00 -18.60
C ASP A 575 9.47 -12.45 -19.24
N ALA A 576 9.43 -13.06 -20.43
CA ALA A 576 10.62 -13.40 -21.19
C ALA A 576 11.42 -12.15 -21.59
N LEU A 577 10.75 -11.08 -22.05
CA LEU A 577 11.40 -9.82 -22.42
C LEU A 577 12.07 -9.15 -21.22
N HIS A 578 11.39 -9.10 -20.07
CA HIS A 578 11.94 -8.57 -18.83
C HIS A 578 13.09 -9.41 -18.31
N THR A 579 13.03 -10.74 -18.46
CA THR A 579 14.15 -11.63 -18.12
C THR A 579 15.37 -11.32 -18.99
N LEU A 580 15.18 -11.18 -20.32
CA LEU A 580 16.24 -10.78 -21.24
C LEU A 580 16.82 -9.40 -20.91
N TYR A 581 15.96 -8.43 -20.55
CA TYR A 581 16.41 -7.13 -20.05
C TYR A 581 17.32 -7.29 -18.82
N ASN A 582 16.85 -8.00 -17.79
CA ASN A 582 17.58 -8.18 -16.54
C ASN A 582 18.94 -8.84 -16.76
N ILE A 583 19.02 -9.90 -17.57
CA ILE A 583 20.31 -10.58 -17.85
C ILE A 583 21.21 -9.77 -18.80
N SER A 584 20.64 -8.95 -19.71
CA SER A 584 21.40 -8.06 -20.60
C SER A 584 22.04 -6.88 -19.87
N SER A 585 21.57 -6.54 -18.67
CA SER A 585 22.23 -5.56 -17.80
C SER A 585 23.64 -5.99 -17.39
N HIS A 586 23.93 -7.29 -17.45
CA HIS A 586 25.23 -7.86 -17.16
C HIS A 586 26.06 -8.02 -18.45
N HIS A 587 27.10 -7.20 -18.61
CA HIS A 587 27.84 -7.05 -19.87
C HIS A 587 28.46 -8.33 -20.43
N THR A 588 28.85 -9.30 -19.59
CA THR A 588 29.44 -10.56 -20.05
C THR A 588 28.46 -11.45 -20.81
N ASN A 589 27.15 -11.24 -20.60
CA ASN A 589 26.10 -12.01 -21.27
C ASN A 589 25.83 -11.52 -22.69
N ILE A 590 26.15 -10.26 -23.00
CA ILE A 590 25.79 -9.61 -24.27
C ILE A 590 26.29 -10.40 -25.51
N PRO A 591 27.56 -10.85 -25.59
CA PRO A 591 28.03 -11.61 -26.75
C PRO A 591 27.22 -12.89 -26.98
N HIS A 592 26.86 -13.57 -25.89
CA HIS A 592 26.07 -14.79 -25.96
C HIS A 592 24.63 -14.50 -26.42
N LEU A 593 23.96 -13.53 -25.82
CA LEU A 593 22.61 -13.09 -26.20
C LEU A 593 22.53 -12.76 -27.70
N VAL A 594 23.52 -12.03 -28.21
CA VAL A 594 23.63 -11.69 -29.63
C VAL A 594 23.78 -12.96 -30.48
N SER A 595 24.73 -13.85 -30.13
CA SER A 595 24.95 -15.11 -30.86
C SER A 595 23.73 -16.06 -30.85
N SER A 596 22.86 -15.96 -29.85
CA SER A 596 21.62 -16.73 -29.74
C SER A 596 20.46 -16.17 -30.58
N GLY A 597 20.64 -15.04 -31.27
CA GLY A 597 19.63 -14.46 -32.15
C GLY A 597 18.62 -13.56 -31.44
N VAL A 598 19.00 -12.91 -30.34
CA VAL A 598 18.10 -11.97 -29.62
C VAL A 598 17.71 -10.78 -30.50
N ILE A 599 18.60 -10.31 -31.37
CA ILE A 599 18.39 -9.15 -32.23
C ILE A 599 17.27 -9.44 -33.24
N ASP A 600 17.34 -10.58 -33.93
CA ASP A 600 16.33 -11.04 -34.88
C ASP A 600 14.95 -11.17 -34.21
N ALA A 601 14.92 -11.70 -32.97
CA ALA A 601 13.68 -11.83 -32.21
C ALA A 601 13.05 -10.49 -31.85
N LEU A 602 13.87 -9.48 -31.52
CA LEU A 602 13.41 -8.12 -31.24
C LEU A 602 12.98 -7.40 -32.53
N GLU A 603 13.63 -7.67 -33.66
CA GLU A 603 13.25 -7.10 -34.96
C GLU A 603 11.84 -7.53 -35.38
N ASP A 604 11.56 -8.83 -35.27
CA ASP A 604 10.22 -9.37 -35.58
C ASP A 604 9.13 -8.65 -34.75
N ILE A 605 9.37 -8.41 -33.46
CA ILE A 605 8.40 -7.75 -32.57
C ILE A 605 8.26 -6.26 -32.89
N ILE A 606 9.37 -5.54 -33.08
CA ILE A 606 9.38 -4.09 -33.34
C ILE A 606 8.76 -3.78 -34.71
N ALA A 607 8.96 -4.64 -35.71
CA ALA A 607 8.45 -4.46 -37.05
C ALA A 607 6.92 -4.58 -37.16
N HIS A 608 6.25 -5.16 -36.16
CA HIS A 608 4.79 -5.26 -36.16
C HIS A 608 4.12 -3.88 -35.92
N PRO A 609 3.30 -3.37 -36.85
CA PRO A 609 2.77 -1.99 -36.80
C PRO A 609 1.80 -1.72 -35.64
N SER A 610 1.12 -2.74 -35.14
CA SER A 610 -0.09 -2.60 -34.31
C SER A 610 0.17 -2.42 -32.82
N ASP A 611 1.39 -2.66 -32.33
CA ASP A 611 1.62 -2.91 -30.90
C ASP A 611 2.65 -1.93 -30.29
N HIS A 612 2.23 -0.67 -30.12
CA HIS A 612 3.06 0.39 -29.51
C HIS A 612 3.60 -0.01 -28.13
N ASN A 613 2.85 -0.81 -27.38
CA ASN A 613 3.17 -1.27 -26.02
C ASN A 613 4.44 -2.16 -25.92
N TRP A 614 4.90 -2.73 -27.04
CA TRP A 614 6.10 -3.56 -27.07
C TRP A 614 7.35 -2.80 -27.50
N ARG A 615 7.21 -1.75 -28.32
CA ARG A 615 8.35 -1.04 -28.89
C ARG A 615 9.23 -0.43 -27.82
N GLY A 616 8.66 0.32 -26.87
CA GLY A 616 9.41 0.91 -25.76
C GLY A 616 10.16 -0.15 -24.92
N LYS A 617 9.53 -1.30 -24.67
CA LYS A 617 10.14 -2.41 -23.91
C LYS A 617 11.28 -3.08 -24.68
N CYS A 618 11.12 -3.34 -25.97
CA CYS A 618 12.18 -3.90 -26.82
C CYS A 618 13.37 -2.94 -26.96
N ILE A 619 13.11 -1.63 -27.13
CA ILE A 619 14.16 -0.59 -27.17
C ILE A 619 14.97 -0.58 -25.87
N THR A 620 14.34 -0.85 -24.73
CA THR A 620 15.03 -0.92 -23.44
C THR A 620 16.04 -2.08 -23.39
N VAL A 621 15.72 -3.24 -23.99
CA VAL A 621 16.68 -4.35 -24.15
C VAL A 621 17.78 -3.98 -25.14
N LEU A 622 17.44 -3.39 -26.29
CA LEU A 622 18.41 -2.93 -27.28
C LEU A 622 19.39 -1.91 -26.68
N ASN A 623 18.93 -1.04 -25.78
CA ASN A 623 19.78 -0.10 -25.06
C ASN A 623 20.86 -0.79 -24.22
N CYS A 624 20.57 -1.94 -23.60
CA CYS A 624 21.56 -2.73 -22.89
C CYS A 624 22.55 -3.37 -23.86
N LEU A 625 22.04 -4.03 -24.91
CA LEU A 625 22.85 -4.72 -25.92
C LEU A 625 23.80 -3.75 -26.66
N ALA A 626 23.35 -2.54 -27.00
CA ALA A 626 24.11 -1.49 -27.66
C ALA A 626 25.30 -0.94 -26.83
N SER A 627 25.58 -1.54 -25.68
CA SER A 627 26.83 -1.31 -24.94
C SER A 627 28.00 -2.13 -25.50
N SER A 628 27.74 -3.12 -26.37
CA SER A 628 28.73 -3.90 -27.09
C SER A 628 28.83 -3.49 -28.56
N LYS A 629 30.06 -3.33 -29.06
CA LYS A 629 30.30 -2.95 -30.46
C LYS A 629 29.73 -3.98 -31.46
N ALA A 630 29.89 -5.28 -31.17
CA ALA A 630 29.37 -6.34 -32.02
C ALA A 630 27.83 -6.29 -32.12
N ALA A 631 27.15 -6.08 -30.98
CA ALA A 631 25.70 -5.90 -30.97
C ALA A 631 25.27 -4.66 -31.77
N CYS A 632 26.01 -3.55 -31.67
CA CYS A 632 25.73 -2.35 -32.47
C CYS A 632 25.87 -2.61 -33.97
N ASP A 633 26.87 -3.38 -34.40
CA ASP A 633 27.06 -3.75 -35.81
C ASP A 633 25.86 -4.55 -36.32
N ASP A 634 25.44 -5.57 -35.57
CA ASP A 634 24.28 -6.41 -35.94
C ASP A 634 22.98 -5.60 -35.97
N ILE A 635 22.73 -4.73 -34.98
CA ILE A 635 21.57 -3.82 -34.97
C ILE A 635 21.60 -2.85 -36.17
N THR A 636 22.78 -2.39 -36.58
CA THR A 636 22.91 -1.46 -37.72
C THR A 636 22.57 -2.15 -39.05
N VAL A 637 22.80 -3.46 -39.17
CA VAL A 637 22.50 -4.25 -40.37
C VAL A 637 21.02 -4.68 -40.44
N ALA A 638 20.27 -4.55 -39.33
CA ALA A 638 18.84 -4.83 -39.24
C ALA A 638 17.99 -3.55 -39.48
N PRO A 639 17.56 -3.25 -40.72
CA PRO A 639 16.85 -2.00 -41.04
C PRO A 639 15.49 -1.90 -40.36
N GLY A 640 14.83 -3.04 -40.05
CA GLY A 640 13.56 -3.04 -39.34
C GLY A 640 13.69 -2.48 -37.91
N LEU A 641 14.82 -2.72 -37.26
CA LEU A 641 15.11 -2.18 -35.93
C LEU A 641 15.31 -0.66 -35.97
N ILE A 642 16.15 -0.15 -36.89
CA ILE A 642 16.41 1.30 -36.97
C ILE A 642 15.12 2.05 -37.30
N ARG A 643 14.33 1.56 -38.26
CA ARG A 643 13.01 2.13 -38.59
C ARG A 643 12.05 2.11 -37.40
N GLY A 644 12.02 1.01 -36.65
CA GLY A 644 11.17 0.90 -35.47
C GLY A 644 11.58 1.82 -34.31
N ILE A 645 12.89 2.02 -34.11
CA ILE A 645 13.41 2.99 -33.14
C ILE A 645 13.07 4.43 -33.60
N ALA A 646 13.23 4.73 -34.89
CA ALA A 646 12.85 6.03 -35.47
C ALA A 646 11.34 6.30 -35.31
N THR A 647 10.49 5.32 -35.61
CA THR A 647 9.03 5.43 -35.42
C THR A 647 8.67 5.72 -33.96
N SER A 648 9.45 5.18 -33.01
CA SER A 648 9.25 5.43 -31.58
C SER A 648 9.69 6.83 -31.14
N LEU A 649 10.58 7.50 -31.89
CA LEU A 649 10.84 8.93 -31.69
C LEU A 649 9.66 9.80 -32.15
N ASP A 650 8.99 9.39 -33.22
CA ASP A 650 7.91 10.17 -33.85
C ASP A 650 6.60 10.08 -33.07
N VAL A 651 6.22 8.85 -32.68
CA VAL A 651 4.87 8.54 -32.14
C VAL A 651 4.91 8.15 -30.66
N GLY A 652 6.09 7.85 -30.10
CA GLY A 652 6.21 7.38 -28.72
C GLY A 652 5.91 8.45 -27.66
N GLU A 653 5.59 8.00 -26.46
CA GLU A 653 5.47 8.90 -25.30
C GLU A 653 6.83 9.47 -24.88
N HIS A 654 6.85 10.51 -24.06
CA HIS A 654 8.08 11.21 -23.66
C HIS A 654 9.18 10.28 -23.12
N VAL A 655 8.81 9.23 -22.38
CA VAL A 655 9.78 8.23 -21.85
C VAL A 655 10.30 7.33 -22.97
N GLU A 656 9.43 6.87 -23.87
CA GLU A 656 9.83 6.04 -25.01
C GLU A 656 10.71 6.80 -25.99
N GLN A 657 10.38 8.06 -26.28
CA GLN A 657 11.19 8.97 -27.08
C GLN A 657 12.60 9.14 -26.48
N GLU A 658 12.70 9.26 -25.16
CA GLU A 658 14.00 9.31 -24.49
C GLU A 658 14.79 8.00 -24.66
N GLN A 659 14.15 6.84 -24.51
CA GLN A 659 14.80 5.54 -24.70
C GLN A 659 15.27 5.35 -26.13
N ALA A 660 14.44 5.73 -27.12
CA ALA A 660 14.76 5.68 -28.54
C ALA A 660 15.94 6.60 -28.87
N ALA A 661 15.92 7.85 -28.38
CA ALA A 661 17.02 8.80 -28.58
C ALA A 661 18.31 8.31 -27.92
N THR A 662 18.21 7.65 -26.76
CA THR A 662 19.37 7.04 -26.09
C THR A 662 19.95 5.89 -26.91
N CYS A 663 19.10 5.05 -27.50
CA CYS A 663 19.52 3.93 -28.33
C CYS A 663 20.23 4.40 -29.60
N LEU A 664 19.61 5.32 -30.35
CA LEU A 664 20.23 5.88 -31.55
C LEU A 664 21.54 6.59 -31.25
N LEU A 665 21.65 7.31 -30.13
CA LEU A 665 22.90 7.96 -29.75
C LEU A 665 24.01 6.93 -29.49
N LYS A 666 23.71 5.79 -28.84
CA LYS A 666 24.68 4.72 -28.65
C LYS A 666 25.11 4.10 -29.99
N LEU A 667 24.16 3.81 -30.87
CA LEU A 667 24.43 3.21 -32.18
C LEU A 667 25.25 4.15 -33.08
N CYS A 668 24.87 5.43 -33.17
CA CYS A 668 25.58 6.43 -34.00
C CYS A 668 27.00 6.71 -33.50
N ASN A 669 27.24 6.64 -32.18
CA ASN A 669 28.59 6.74 -31.61
C ASN A 669 29.43 5.48 -31.87
N ALA A 670 28.78 4.32 -32.01
CA ALA A 670 29.47 3.06 -32.24
C ALA A 670 29.86 2.87 -33.71
N THR A 671 29.05 3.33 -34.67
CA THR A 671 29.30 3.21 -36.11
C THR A 671 28.94 4.47 -36.88
N GLU A 672 29.91 5.03 -37.62
CA GLU A 672 29.63 6.18 -38.51
C GLU A 672 28.57 5.85 -39.57
N LYS A 673 28.57 4.60 -40.08
CA LYS A 673 27.56 4.11 -41.02
C LYS A 673 26.13 4.18 -40.47
N CYS A 674 25.93 3.96 -39.16
CA CYS A 674 24.60 4.03 -38.54
C CYS A 674 24.03 5.45 -38.63
N SER A 675 24.87 6.48 -38.46
CA SER A 675 24.40 7.87 -38.53
C SER A 675 23.77 8.20 -39.89
N GLN A 676 24.33 7.68 -40.99
CA GLN A 676 23.76 7.85 -42.33
C GLN A 676 22.41 7.12 -42.48
N ILE A 677 22.30 5.88 -41.97
CA ILE A 677 21.07 5.08 -42.03
C ILE A 677 19.96 5.75 -41.20
N VAL A 678 20.29 6.20 -39.99
CA VAL A 678 19.35 6.89 -39.10
C VAL A 678 18.84 8.20 -39.73
N LEU A 679 19.70 8.94 -40.43
CA LEU A 679 19.28 10.14 -41.16
C LEU A 679 18.33 9.85 -42.33
N GLN A 680 18.47 8.70 -42.99
CA GLN A 680 17.57 8.28 -44.08
C GLN A 680 16.15 7.97 -43.58
N GLU A 681 15.99 7.53 -42.33
CA GLU A 681 14.69 7.33 -41.69
C GLU A 681 13.98 8.64 -41.29
N GLY A 682 14.60 9.80 -41.51
CA GLY A 682 13.93 11.09 -41.36
C GLY A 682 13.75 11.58 -39.91
N VAL A 683 14.61 11.16 -38.97
CA VAL A 683 14.46 11.43 -37.52
C VAL A 683 14.60 12.90 -37.08
N ILE A 684 15.07 13.81 -37.95
CA ILE A 684 15.44 15.19 -37.57
C ILE A 684 14.26 16.01 -37.01
N PRO A 685 13.06 16.05 -37.62
CA PRO A 685 11.95 16.83 -37.09
C PRO A 685 11.57 16.39 -35.67
N SER A 686 11.57 15.08 -35.43
CA SER A 686 11.23 14.49 -34.14
C SER A 686 12.29 14.76 -33.08
N LEU A 687 13.58 14.69 -33.44
CA LEU A 687 14.66 15.09 -32.54
C LEU A 687 14.60 16.58 -32.18
N VAL A 688 14.25 17.45 -33.13
CA VAL A 688 14.05 18.88 -32.86
C VAL A 688 12.87 19.08 -31.90
N LEU A 689 11.74 18.41 -32.14
CA LEU A 689 10.58 18.48 -31.26
C LEU A 689 10.92 18.01 -29.82
N ILE A 690 11.60 16.87 -29.70
CA ILE A 690 12.05 16.32 -28.40
C ILE A 690 13.03 17.26 -27.71
N SER A 691 13.91 17.96 -28.45
CA SER A 691 14.88 18.90 -27.87
C SER A 691 14.22 20.08 -27.15
N VAL A 692 12.98 20.43 -27.53
CA VAL A 692 12.20 21.51 -26.93
C VAL A 692 11.19 20.97 -25.91
N ASN A 693 10.47 19.91 -26.25
CA ASN A 693 9.28 19.45 -25.51
C ASN A 693 9.48 18.12 -24.75
N GLY A 694 10.61 17.43 -24.90
CA GLY A 694 10.86 16.13 -24.26
C GLY A 694 11.18 16.21 -22.76
N THR A 695 11.43 15.06 -22.14
CA THR A 695 11.96 14.99 -20.76
C THR A 695 13.33 15.67 -20.66
N THR A 696 13.77 16.04 -19.45
CA THR A 696 15.10 16.65 -19.25
C THR A 696 16.23 15.82 -19.86
N ARG A 697 16.18 14.49 -19.68
CA ARG A 697 17.15 13.55 -20.26
C ARG A 697 16.95 13.41 -21.77
N GLY A 698 15.71 13.32 -22.26
CA GLY A 698 15.37 13.28 -23.68
C GLY A 698 15.90 14.48 -24.45
N LYS A 699 15.72 15.70 -23.92
CA LYS A 699 16.26 16.95 -24.49
C LYS A 699 17.78 16.88 -24.67
N GLN A 700 18.49 16.44 -23.63
CA GLN A 700 19.95 16.31 -23.68
C GLN A 700 20.41 15.29 -24.72
N LYS A 701 19.72 14.15 -24.84
CA LYS A 701 20.06 13.10 -25.81
C LYS A 701 19.76 13.55 -27.24
N ALA A 702 18.62 14.18 -27.47
CA ALA A 702 18.23 14.72 -28.77
C ALA A 702 19.20 15.82 -29.24
N GLN A 703 19.59 16.75 -28.35
CA GLN A 703 20.60 17.76 -28.66
C GLN A 703 21.95 17.14 -29.04
N LYS A 704 22.41 16.11 -28.32
CA LYS A 704 23.65 15.40 -28.64
C LYS A 704 23.60 14.72 -30.01
N LEU A 705 22.49 14.06 -30.34
CA LEU A 705 22.29 13.46 -31.68
C LEU A 705 22.29 14.53 -32.78
N LEU A 706 21.59 15.65 -32.58
CA LEU A 706 21.56 16.74 -33.54
C LEU A 706 22.94 17.38 -33.76
N MET A 707 23.75 17.51 -32.71
CA MET A 707 25.14 17.96 -32.82
C MET A 707 25.98 16.96 -33.62
N LEU A 708 25.89 15.67 -33.29
CA LEU A 708 26.61 14.61 -33.99
C LEU A 708 26.28 14.59 -35.50
N PHE A 709 25.02 14.75 -35.87
CA PHE A 709 24.62 14.83 -37.29
C PHE A 709 25.06 16.13 -37.99
N ARG A 710 25.35 17.20 -37.25
CA ARG A 710 25.91 18.45 -37.81
C ARG A 710 27.41 18.33 -38.05
N GLU A 711 28.13 17.67 -37.15
CA GLU A 711 29.58 17.47 -37.26
C GLU A 711 29.97 16.49 -38.37
N GLN A 712 29.04 15.62 -38.78
CA GLN A 712 29.24 14.64 -39.86
C GLN A 712 28.78 15.13 -41.25
N ARG A 713 28.29 16.36 -41.36
CA ARG A 713 28.05 17.06 -42.63
C ARG A 713 29.30 17.84 -43.04
#